data_AF-A0A409VXH0-F1
#
_entry.id   AF-A0A409VXH0-F1
#
_cell.length_a   1.000
_cell.length_b   1.000
_cell.length_c   1.000
_cell.angle_alpha   90.00
_cell.angle_beta   90.00
_cell.angle_gamma   90.00
#
_symmetry.space_group_name_H-M   'P 1'
#
loop_
_entity.id
_entity.type
_entity.pdbx_description
1 polymer ?
#
loop_
_entity_poly.entity_id
_entity_poly.type
_entity_poly.pdbx_seq_one_letter_code
_entity_poly.pdbx_strand_id
1 'polypeptide(L)'
;MLPAVSPLSSSYSLSEYSSTSPSSVGHELQEENAISQRSSVRLPSPFYPPSLVQKFQECDSQALIPRGLPSYLNLPNMPTESACSDIDSPDLGTPDAWIPRDPRLVRLTGKHPFNTEAKLRDLYAEGFITSSNLFFVRNHGAVPKIDQERADNWQLKVHGLCANPTTLTLEDLRTKFQVVTIPITLVCAGNRRKEQNVVQQSLGFSWGAAGLSTALFTGVYLADILAFVHPNRWAKHVVFEGADELPNGPYGTSQLLSWATDAQKRMIISWAMNGLALEPDHGYPLRLVVPGQIGGRSVKWLNRIELSSVESQHHLHFHDNKVLPMPLGPDQARKEKKWWYDPRYIIRDLNVNSAIAQPDHEEILDTLLALRPTYTIKGYAYAGGGRRVTRVEISFDSGTTWELAFIKYPEDAYRTVSFASDPIYGDLDMREVDTCFCWCFWSFEVSLERLKNNNAIVVRGMDEALALQPRDMYWNATGMMNNWWFRVVIHHLENGKLRFEHPTMAGTQLGGWMQRLKDEGLDPSKPDFSSHSRRPDTANSIHAKPPDKISMIRPDITKKIGQAELESDKAKEEAWFVVCGEVYIGSKFFKDHPGGAPSIELVAGEDATEDFMAIHSSDAQKQLAEFHIGTLHQVNAEANVSITADNAAKSASTLTSVVGNSIEDVNDPTKPFLQTKKWNSVKLVEIRAVSKNAKVFRFALRDKNQELGLAFGQHLYVRLRRKGAARSTGADMLGEMVQRAYTPLFERDDKGFVDLLVKIYYPTPEFPEGGRITLGFEHLTIGDSIELKGPIGNFIWKGRGIATFNHQDIRVSEIGLICAGSGITPILQVLRAILSDPLSCQDEKLKTKVWVLDVNRYFEDILCKDEIDRLARENEELVKVQYSLTGKDVPDGWEYSKGRITVEMLIKHLPSPGKEKVVCICGPHPMEQNVIAIDPAATLLSLPHQSGSELGGYQHPHSALSTHSPSSNACSSLPPSPSPATPQTIVPASLQHENTSPHAPYLHTYHGMGSSLDDGFTLAEAYPLLPLYVSDKFTVDYPNDIFEFNWSEASKDLHDPEPLLPIPPLADTRSPSPIQSSLWSSRHCSTSTRTQRYSPYARAVTTAAPSREICGRSNDITATLGAGIVSDSLDYQQSTSAPNFYPPLGETEITPYIRSEQIQNHEDHSSGFAPVERKINDNPGTTTARR
;
A
#
# COMPACT_ATOMS: atom_id res chain seq x y z
N MET A 1 -56.31 36.68 39.99
CA MET A 1 -57.72 36.85 39.58
C MET A 1 -57.80 37.98 38.57
N LEU A 2 -58.70 37.87 37.59
CA LEU A 2 -59.33 38.99 36.87
C LEU A 2 -58.41 39.85 35.95
N PRO A 3 -58.95 40.56 34.94
CA PRO A 3 -58.52 40.28 33.56
C PRO A 3 -58.17 41.50 32.69
N ALA A 4 -57.90 41.25 31.41
CA ALA A 4 -57.73 42.25 30.35
C ALA A 4 -59.06 42.79 29.79
N VAL A 5 -59.04 44.02 29.26
CA VAL A 5 -59.96 44.57 28.23
C VAL A 5 -59.21 45.65 27.41
N SER A 6 -59.48 45.73 26.10
CA SER A 6 -59.04 46.78 25.13
C SER A 6 -60.32 47.43 24.52
N PRO A 7 -60.37 48.25 23.42
CA PRO A 7 -59.31 48.76 22.50
C PRO A 7 -59.56 50.22 21.95
N LEU A 8 -58.91 50.55 20.80
CA LEU A 8 -59.37 51.38 19.64
C LEU A 8 -59.11 52.92 19.51
N SER A 9 -58.50 53.27 18.36
CA SER A 9 -58.80 54.42 17.44
C SER A 9 -58.49 55.88 17.85
N SER A 10 -58.32 56.88 16.95
CA SER A 10 -57.85 57.01 15.53
C SER A 10 -57.74 58.52 15.14
N SER A 11 -57.65 58.90 13.83
CA SER A 11 -57.77 60.27 13.23
C SER A 11 -56.55 61.24 13.35
N TYR A 12 -56.27 62.23 12.48
CA TYR A 12 -56.52 62.47 11.02
C TYR A 12 -55.39 63.43 10.47
N SER A 13 -55.52 64.12 9.31
CA SER A 13 -54.38 64.60 8.47
C SER A 13 -54.43 66.05 7.89
N LEU A 14 -53.35 66.45 7.16
CA LEU A 14 -53.16 67.61 6.22
C LEU A 14 -52.80 69.01 6.80
N SER A 15 -52.18 69.99 6.10
CA SER A 15 -51.08 70.04 5.07
C SER A 15 -50.84 71.50 4.56
N GLU A 16 -49.61 71.98 4.29
CA GLU A 16 -49.36 73.13 3.36
C GLU A 16 -47.89 73.30 2.85
N TYR A 17 -47.54 74.41 2.15
CA TYR A 17 -46.65 74.44 0.96
C TYR A 17 -45.25 75.12 1.03
N SER A 18 -44.24 74.47 0.41
CA SER A 18 -43.20 74.96 -0.56
C SER A 18 -42.40 76.27 -0.38
N SER A 19 -41.04 76.18 -0.32
CA SER A 19 -40.12 76.72 -1.37
C SER A 19 -38.61 76.36 -1.21
N THR A 20 -37.99 75.87 -2.30
CA THR A 20 -36.55 75.82 -2.73
C THR A 20 -35.48 76.68 -2.00
N SER A 21 -34.17 76.39 -1.91
CA SER A 21 -33.20 75.30 -2.30
C SER A 21 -31.77 75.72 -1.80
N PRO A 22 -30.63 74.97 -1.91
CA PRO A 22 -30.37 73.62 -2.46
C PRO A 22 -29.54 72.67 -1.53
N SER A 23 -29.11 71.52 -2.10
CA SER A 23 -28.03 70.60 -1.66
C SER A 23 -28.12 69.94 -0.26
N SER A 24 -28.68 68.72 -0.24
CA SER A 24 -28.47 67.71 0.80
C SER A 24 -27.47 66.65 0.32
N VAL A 25 -26.53 66.25 1.17
CA VAL A 25 -25.75 65.01 1.02
C VAL A 25 -26.43 63.93 1.85
N GLY A 26 -26.67 62.75 1.27
CA GLY A 26 -27.45 61.68 1.90
C GLY A 26 -26.69 60.93 3.00
N HIS A 27 -27.44 60.44 4.00
CA HIS A 27 -26.97 59.50 5.01
C HIS A 27 -27.83 58.21 4.92
N GLU A 28 -27.57 57.40 3.89
CA GLU A 28 -28.26 56.13 3.63
C GLU A 28 -27.27 55.06 3.14
N LEU A 29 -26.14 54.93 3.84
CA LEU A 29 -25.10 53.92 3.61
C LEU A 29 -24.44 53.52 4.94
N GLN A 30 -24.96 52.50 5.63
CA GLN A 30 -24.21 51.87 6.72
C GLN A 30 -24.51 50.40 7.04
N GLU A 31 -25.59 49.79 6.55
CA GLU A 31 -25.85 48.34 6.75
C GLU A 31 -25.35 47.44 5.60
N GLU A 32 -25.13 47.95 4.37
CA GLU A 32 -24.60 47.14 3.27
C GLU A 32 -23.09 46.83 3.37
N ASN A 33 -22.35 47.60 4.18
CA ASN A 33 -20.88 47.53 4.21
C ASN A 33 -20.28 46.31 4.94
N ALA A 34 -21.10 45.43 5.53
CA ALA A 34 -20.63 44.17 6.13
C ALA A 34 -20.40 43.04 5.11
N ILE A 35 -20.96 43.15 3.89
CA ILE A 35 -20.97 42.07 2.87
C ILE A 35 -19.94 42.36 1.74
N SER A 36 -19.21 43.48 1.82
CA SER A 36 -18.41 44.02 0.71
C SER A 36 -16.89 43.73 0.77
N GLN A 37 -16.44 42.77 1.59
CA GLN A 37 -15.10 42.18 1.40
C GLN A 37 -15.18 41.07 0.34
N ARG A 38 -15.05 41.46 -0.93
CA ARG A 38 -14.87 40.50 -2.03
C ARG A 38 -13.60 39.69 -1.76
N SER A 39 -13.78 38.38 -1.56
CA SER A 39 -12.70 37.40 -1.44
C SER A 39 -11.63 37.63 -2.52
N SER A 40 -10.42 37.99 -2.09
CA SER A 40 -9.24 38.14 -2.95
C SER A 40 -8.61 36.81 -3.33
N VAL A 41 -9.18 35.69 -2.87
CA VAL A 41 -8.66 34.34 -3.03
C VAL A 41 -8.86 33.88 -4.48
N ARG A 42 -7.77 33.44 -5.08
CA ARG A 42 -7.71 32.98 -6.46
C ARG A 42 -7.81 31.45 -6.47
N LEU A 43 -8.13 30.89 -7.64
CA LEU A 43 -7.82 29.49 -7.88
C LEU A 43 -6.27 29.33 -7.89
N PRO A 44 -5.73 28.15 -7.55
CA PRO A 44 -4.33 27.82 -7.85
C PRO A 44 -3.97 28.16 -9.30
N SER A 45 -2.72 28.55 -9.56
CA SER A 45 -2.28 28.99 -10.89
C SER A 45 -1.07 28.18 -11.35
N PRO A 46 -1.16 27.40 -12.45
CA PRO A 46 -2.36 27.18 -13.27
C PRO A 46 -3.47 26.43 -12.51
N PHE A 47 -4.74 26.69 -12.86
CA PHE A 47 -5.87 25.91 -12.35
C PHE A 47 -6.10 24.68 -13.23
N TYR A 48 -5.13 23.77 -13.21
CA TYR A 48 -5.10 22.57 -14.04
C TYR A 48 -4.44 21.42 -13.25
N PRO A 49 -4.83 20.15 -13.46
CA PRO A 49 -4.32 19.04 -12.65
C PRO A 49 -2.80 18.88 -12.78
N PRO A 50 -2.03 18.78 -11.66
CA PRO A 50 -0.57 18.74 -11.71
C PRO A 50 -0.01 17.63 -12.61
N SER A 51 -0.61 16.44 -12.60
CA SER A 51 -0.27 15.33 -13.50
C SER A 51 -0.38 15.64 -15.01
N LEU A 52 -1.12 16.68 -15.41
CA LEU A 52 -1.41 16.99 -16.82
C LEU A 52 -0.67 18.22 -17.36
N VAL A 53 -0.05 19.03 -16.50
CA VAL A 53 0.54 20.33 -16.88
C VAL A 53 1.64 20.20 -17.95
N GLN A 54 2.45 19.15 -17.95
CA GLN A 54 3.54 18.96 -18.92
C GLN A 54 3.10 18.90 -20.40
N LYS A 55 1.80 18.72 -20.68
CA LYS A 55 1.27 18.71 -22.05
C LYS A 55 0.87 20.10 -22.57
N PHE A 56 0.94 21.15 -21.75
CA PHE A 56 0.59 22.52 -22.12
C PHE A 56 1.65 23.54 -21.69
N GLN A 57 2.41 24.03 -22.69
CA GLN A 57 3.34 25.16 -22.68
C GLN A 57 4.75 24.95 -22.09
N GLU A 58 5.66 25.83 -22.52
CA GLU A 58 7.10 25.87 -22.27
C GLU A 58 7.45 26.36 -20.85
N CYS A 59 6.86 25.73 -19.83
CA CYS A 59 7.21 26.00 -18.43
C CYS A 59 8.41 25.14 -18.01
N ASP A 60 9.39 25.75 -17.34
CA ASP A 60 10.70 25.13 -17.09
C ASP A 60 10.61 23.85 -16.23
N SER A 61 11.34 22.81 -16.61
CA SER A 61 11.00 21.43 -16.25
C SER A 61 11.54 20.98 -14.89
N GLN A 62 10.82 21.36 -13.83
CA GLN A 62 10.93 20.75 -12.49
C GLN A 62 9.59 20.82 -11.74
N ALA A 63 9.51 20.11 -10.61
CA ALA A 63 8.27 19.84 -9.88
C ALA A 63 7.36 21.07 -9.66
N LEU A 64 6.04 20.85 -9.69
CA LEU A 64 5.03 21.83 -9.29
C LEU A 64 5.02 21.98 -7.77
N ILE A 65 6.06 22.65 -7.24
CA ILE A 65 6.19 22.96 -5.82
C ILE A 65 4.95 23.76 -5.38
N PRO A 66 4.11 23.23 -4.48
CA PRO A 66 2.96 24.00 -3.98
C PRO A 66 3.45 25.27 -3.30
N ARG A 67 2.70 26.37 -3.41
CA ARG A 67 3.08 27.62 -2.73
C ARG A 67 3.03 27.39 -1.23
N GLY A 68 4.19 27.13 -0.62
CA GLY A 68 4.26 26.70 0.78
C GLY A 68 3.57 27.67 1.74
N LEU A 69 2.90 27.12 2.76
CA LEU A 69 2.44 27.91 3.90
C LEU A 69 3.66 28.56 4.58
N PRO A 70 3.58 29.82 5.05
CA PRO A 70 4.74 30.52 5.56
C PRO A 70 5.42 29.80 6.73
N SER A 71 6.74 29.60 6.64
CA SER A 71 7.52 28.79 7.59
C SER A 71 7.45 29.29 9.05
N TYR A 72 7.24 30.59 9.26
CA TYR A 72 7.06 31.17 10.59
C TYR A 72 5.80 30.68 11.33
N LEU A 73 4.87 30.02 10.64
CA LEU A 73 3.67 29.42 11.25
C LEU A 73 3.97 28.09 11.98
N ASN A 74 5.16 27.50 11.80
CA ASN A 74 5.57 26.21 12.40
C ASN A 74 4.57 25.04 12.16
N LEU A 75 3.82 25.09 11.06
CA LEU A 75 2.92 24.03 10.62
C LEU A 75 3.72 22.82 10.08
N PRO A 76 3.11 21.62 10.02
CA PRO A 76 3.69 20.50 9.29
C PRO A 76 4.06 20.86 7.86
N ASN A 77 5.22 20.37 7.40
CA ASN A 77 5.70 20.59 6.04
C ASN A 77 4.69 20.05 5.01
N MET A 78 4.56 20.76 3.90
CA MET A 78 3.91 20.23 2.70
C MET A 78 4.82 19.16 2.05
N PRO A 79 4.24 18.10 1.45
CA PRO A 79 5.00 17.12 0.69
C PRO A 79 5.52 17.73 -0.62
N THR A 80 6.53 17.09 -1.21
CA THR A 80 7.02 17.44 -2.54
C THR A 80 6.11 16.82 -3.60
N GLU A 81 5.18 17.59 -4.16
CA GLU A 81 4.29 17.11 -5.20
C GLU A 81 5.05 16.81 -6.50
N SER A 82 5.15 15.53 -6.87
CA SER A 82 5.83 15.07 -8.07
C SER A 82 4.82 14.62 -9.13
N ALA A 83 4.58 15.47 -10.13
CA ALA A 83 3.79 15.11 -11.29
C ALA A 83 4.45 13.96 -12.06
N CYS A 84 3.76 12.85 -12.24
CA CYS A 84 4.20 11.77 -13.13
C CYS A 84 4.05 12.23 -14.58
N SER A 85 5.07 12.04 -15.41
CA SER A 85 5.09 12.41 -16.84
C SER A 85 4.34 11.39 -17.70
N ASP A 86 4.48 10.12 -17.37
CA ASP A 86 4.17 8.99 -18.24
C ASP A 86 2.90 8.26 -17.78
N ILE A 87 2.17 7.68 -18.75
CA ILE A 87 1.01 6.82 -18.44
C ILE A 87 1.54 5.47 -17.96
N ASP A 88 1.15 5.04 -16.76
CA ASP A 88 1.54 3.74 -16.23
C ASP A 88 1.01 2.60 -17.13
N SER A 89 1.82 1.58 -17.33
CA SER A 89 1.58 0.54 -18.35
C SER A 89 0.23 -0.21 -18.22
N PRO A 90 -0.36 -0.44 -17.02
CA PRO A 90 -1.68 -1.06 -16.90
C PRO A 90 -2.85 -0.10 -17.18
N ASP A 91 -2.64 1.21 -17.23
CA ASP A 91 -3.68 2.18 -17.65
C ASP A 91 -3.80 2.25 -19.18
N LEU A 92 -2.80 1.80 -19.93
CA LEU A 92 -2.84 1.78 -21.40
C LEU A 92 -4.01 0.93 -21.92
N GLY A 93 -4.84 1.54 -22.77
CA GLY A 93 -6.07 0.92 -23.29
C GLY A 93 -7.31 1.11 -22.40
N THR A 94 -7.17 1.61 -21.17
CA THR A 94 -8.31 1.92 -20.30
C THR A 94 -8.97 3.27 -20.65
N PRO A 95 -10.21 3.56 -20.20
CA PRO A 95 -10.82 4.89 -20.32
C PRO A 95 -10.01 6.00 -19.63
N ASP A 96 -9.18 5.61 -18.65
CA ASP A 96 -8.34 6.49 -17.84
C ASP A 96 -6.93 6.70 -18.44
N ALA A 97 -6.61 6.12 -19.62
CA ALA A 97 -5.28 6.14 -20.26
C ALA A 97 -4.71 7.54 -20.64
N TRP A 98 -5.34 8.61 -20.18
CA TRP A 98 -4.94 10.00 -20.31
C TRP A 98 -4.37 10.59 -19.00
N ILE A 99 -4.45 9.86 -17.88
CA ILE A 99 -4.04 10.27 -16.54
C ILE A 99 -2.73 9.56 -16.15
N PRO A 100 -1.61 10.29 -15.96
CA PRO A 100 -0.40 9.74 -15.35
C PRO A 100 -0.63 9.37 -13.87
N ARG A 101 -0.16 8.20 -13.46
CA ARG A 101 -0.41 7.61 -12.13
C ARG A 101 0.88 7.03 -11.56
N ASP A 102 1.09 7.16 -10.25
CA ASP A 102 2.36 6.75 -9.61
C ASP A 102 2.48 5.22 -9.49
N PRO A 103 3.51 4.59 -10.09
CA PRO A 103 3.67 3.13 -10.07
C PRO A 103 4.07 2.56 -8.69
N ARG A 104 4.28 3.41 -7.66
CA ARG A 104 4.42 2.96 -6.26
C ARG A 104 3.08 2.57 -5.64
N LEU A 105 1.96 3.01 -6.19
CA LEU A 105 0.61 2.67 -5.74
C LEU A 105 0.29 1.18 -6.00
N VAL A 106 -0.26 0.49 -5.01
CA VAL A 106 -0.68 -0.91 -5.14
C VAL A 106 -2.09 -0.94 -5.73
N ARG A 107 -2.24 -1.41 -6.97
CA ARG A 107 -3.56 -1.64 -7.59
C ARG A 107 -4.32 -2.75 -6.86
N LEU A 108 -5.58 -2.47 -6.51
CA LEU A 108 -6.44 -3.32 -5.70
C LEU A 108 -7.58 -3.97 -6.50
N THR A 109 -7.77 -3.54 -7.76
CA THR A 109 -8.87 -3.93 -8.64
C THR A 109 -8.41 -4.18 -10.08
N GLY A 110 -7.22 -4.75 -10.26
CA GLY A 110 -6.64 -4.99 -11.59
C GLY A 110 -6.30 -3.69 -12.32
N LYS A 111 -6.45 -3.69 -13.66
CA LYS A 111 -6.27 -2.49 -14.51
C LYS A 111 -7.26 -1.38 -14.15
N HIS A 112 -8.55 -1.70 -14.13
CA HIS A 112 -9.66 -0.73 -14.09
C HIS A 112 -10.96 -1.35 -13.49
N PRO A 113 -11.82 -0.59 -12.77
CA PRO A 113 -11.67 0.81 -12.34
C PRO A 113 -10.48 1.02 -11.41
N PHE A 114 -9.86 2.20 -11.43
CA PHE A 114 -8.66 2.44 -10.63
C PHE A 114 -8.98 2.53 -9.13
N ASN A 115 -8.44 1.60 -8.35
CA ASN A 115 -8.49 1.61 -6.89
C ASN A 115 -7.11 1.22 -6.34
N THR A 116 -6.57 2.05 -5.45
CA THR A 116 -5.17 1.98 -5.01
C THR A 116 -5.00 2.42 -3.57
N GLU A 117 -3.98 1.86 -2.92
CA GLU A 117 -3.36 2.42 -1.71
C GLU A 117 -1.83 2.50 -1.92
N ALA A 118 -1.18 3.46 -1.27
CA ALA A 118 0.28 3.44 -1.15
C ALA A 118 0.72 2.29 -0.23
N LYS A 119 1.99 1.87 -0.27
CA LYS A 119 2.51 0.95 0.75
C LYS A 119 2.49 1.65 2.12
N LEU A 120 2.19 0.90 3.19
CA LEU A 120 2.01 1.49 4.52
C LEU A 120 3.25 2.27 5.01
N ARG A 121 4.46 1.75 4.76
CA ARG A 121 5.73 2.45 5.01
C ARG A 121 5.86 3.75 4.22
N ASP A 122 5.55 3.72 2.93
CA ASP A 122 5.68 4.87 2.04
C ASP A 122 4.67 5.98 2.45
N LEU A 123 3.42 5.60 2.73
CA LEU A 123 2.38 6.48 3.28
C LEU A 123 2.79 7.09 4.63
N TYR A 124 3.45 6.32 5.50
CA TYR A 124 3.93 6.82 6.78
C TYR A 124 5.15 7.74 6.65
N ALA A 125 5.98 7.56 5.62
CA ALA A 125 7.16 8.38 5.34
C ALA A 125 6.82 9.80 4.86
N GLU A 126 5.70 9.98 4.15
CA GLU A 126 5.15 11.31 3.81
C GLU A 126 4.80 12.15 5.05
N GLY A 127 4.53 11.48 6.19
CA GLY A 127 4.17 12.15 7.44
C GLY A 127 2.72 12.64 7.47
N PHE A 128 2.48 13.86 7.95
CA PHE A 128 1.12 14.31 8.28
C PHE A 128 0.25 14.62 7.05
N ILE A 129 0.85 15.14 5.98
CA ILE A 129 0.18 15.49 4.72
C ILE A 129 0.76 14.57 3.63
N THR A 130 -0.11 13.83 2.96
CA THR A 130 0.22 12.92 1.86
C THR A 130 0.23 13.69 0.54
N SER A 131 1.24 13.46 -0.31
CA SER A 131 1.27 13.94 -1.70
C SER A 131 0.08 13.44 -2.54
N SER A 132 -0.33 14.21 -3.55
CA SER A 132 -1.47 13.89 -4.42
C SER A 132 -1.31 12.56 -5.15
N ASN A 133 -0.06 12.21 -5.51
CA ASN A 133 0.30 11.01 -6.26
C ASN A 133 0.44 9.75 -5.40
N LEU A 134 0.55 9.86 -4.06
CA LEU A 134 0.43 8.72 -3.13
C LEU A 134 -0.92 8.66 -2.40
N PHE A 135 -1.75 9.71 -2.48
CA PHE A 135 -3.06 9.74 -1.86
C PHE A 135 -3.97 8.64 -2.44
N PHE A 136 -4.55 7.80 -1.58
CA PHE A 136 -5.31 6.61 -2.00
C PHE A 136 -6.45 6.95 -2.97
N VAL A 137 -6.63 6.14 -4.02
CA VAL A 137 -7.74 6.33 -4.98
C VAL A 137 -8.80 5.26 -4.81
N ARG A 138 -10.06 5.67 -4.83
CA ARG A 138 -11.21 4.79 -5.04
C ARG A 138 -12.06 5.36 -6.18
N ASN A 139 -12.10 4.68 -7.31
CA ASN A 139 -13.05 4.92 -8.41
C ASN A 139 -14.04 3.76 -8.51
N HIS A 140 -15.33 4.07 -8.68
CA HIS A 140 -16.37 3.07 -8.98
C HIS A 140 -16.49 2.75 -10.48
N GLY A 141 -15.97 3.62 -11.35
CA GLY A 141 -15.94 3.48 -12.82
C GLY A 141 -14.85 4.37 -13.41
N ALA A 142 -15.05 4.86 -14.64
CA ALA A 142 -14.09 5.73 -15.33
C ALA A 142 -14.05 7.16 -14.76
N VAL A 143 -12.89 7.81 -14.87
CA VAL A 143 -12.70 9.20 -14.48
C VAL A 143 -13.27 10.15 -15.55
N PRO A 144 -14.16 11.10 -15.19
CA PRO A 144 -14.65 12.12 -16.11
C PRO A 144 -13.52 12.92 -16.76
N LYS A 145 -13.46 12.90 -18.10
CA LYS A 145 -12.48 13.69 -18.85
C LYS A 145 -12.93 15.15 -18.95
N ILE A 146 -12.28 15.99 -18.15
CA ILE A 146 -12.58 17.41 -18.00
C ILE A 146 -11.33 18.20 -18.40
N ASP A 147 -11.44 18.92 -19.51
CA ASP A 147 -10.46 19.88 -20.01
C ASP A 147 -10.58 21.25 -19.31
N GLN A 148 -9.72 22.20 -19.68
CA GLN A 148 -9.74 23.55 -19.09
C GLN A 148 -11.05 24.29 -19.38
N GLU A 149 -11.59 24.21 -20.60
CA GLU A 149 -12.84 24.89 -20.98
C GLU A 149 -14.02 24.40 -20.14
N ARG A 150 -14.14 23.09 -19.93
CA ARG A 150 -15.15 22.47 -19.05
C ARG A 150 -14.95 22.80 -17.58
N ALA A 151 -13.71 23.00 -17.13
CA ALA A 151 -13.40 23.38 -15.76
C ALA A 151 -13.72 24.85 -15.49
N ASP A 152 -13.34 25.75 -16.40
CA ASP A 152 -13.61 27.19 -16.31
C ASP A 152 -15.12 27.48 -16.35
N ASN A 153 -15.87 26.71 -17.15
CA ASN A 153 -17.33 26.78 -17.24
C ASN A 153 -18.08 25.87 -16.23
N TRP A 154 -17.38 25.26 -15.26
CA TRP A 154 -17.98 24.29 -14.33
C TRP A 154 -19.08 24.91 -13.46
N GLN A 155 -20.18 24.19 -13.30
CA GLN A 155 -21.40 24.68 -12.67
C GLN A 155 -21.96 23.66 -11.67
N LEU A 156 -22.09 24.10 -10.42
CA LEU A 156 -22.71 23.36 -9.32
C LEU A 156 -24.18 23.76 -9.19
N LYS A 157 -25.10 22.85 -9.54
CA LYS A 157 -26.55 23.07 -9.40
C LYS A 157 -27.04 22.72 -8.00
N VAL A 158 -27.63 23.68 -7.29
CA VAL A 158 -28.15 23.51 -5.93
C VAL A 158 -29.68 23.71 -5.94
N HIS A 159 -30.45 22.65 -5.70
CA HIS A 159 -31.92 22.67 -5.90
C HIS A 159 -32.69 21.74 -4.94
N GLY A 160 -33.94 21.42 -5.26
CA GLY A 160 -34.82 20.59 -4.44
C GLY A 160 -35.66 21.41 -3.44
N LEU A 161 -35.79 20.91 -2.22
CA LEU A 161 -36.57 21.50 -1.12
C LEU A 161 -35.84 22.69 -0.46
N CYS A 162 -35.63 23.76 -1.23
CA CYS A 162 -35.07 25.05 -0.83
C CYS A 162 -35.98 26.20 -1.29
N ALA A 163 -35.72 27.44 -0.83
CA ALA A 163 -36.46 28.61 -1.30
C ALA A 163 -35.80 29.24 -2.55
N ASN A 164 -34.47 29.28 -2.58
CA ASN A 164 -33.67 29.91 -3.64
C ASN A 164 -32.83 28.86 -4.40
N PRO A 165 -33.42 28.01 -5.25
CA PRO A 165 -32.65 27.11 -6.10
C PRO A 165 -31.75 27.91 -7.05
N THR A 166 -30.51 27.46 -7.24
CA THR A 166 -29.46 28.24 -7.91
C THR A 166 -28.46 27.35 -8.64
N THR A 167 -27.61 27.98 -9.46
CA THR A 167 -26.42 27.37 -10.05
C THR A 167 -25.24 28.26 -9.73
N LEU A 168 -24.11 27.68 -9.34
CA LEU A 168 -22.91 28.38 -8.89
C LEU A 168 -21.70 27.95 -9.73
N THR A 169 -21.00 28.90 -10.32
CA THR A 169 -19.69 28.70 -10.96
C THR A 169 -18.56 28.62 -9.92
N LEU A 170 -17.34 28.26 -10.35
CA LEU A 170 -16.14 28.36 -9.49
C LEU A 170 -15.83 29.80 -9.06
N GLU A 171 -16.22 30.81 -9.85
CA GLU A 171 -16.11 32.22 -9.45
C GLU A 171 -17.19 32.59 -8.43
N ASP A 172 -18.45 32.16 -8.62
CA ASP A 172 -19.52 32.36 -7.64
C ASP A 172 -19.14 31.77 -6.27
N LEU A 173 -18.57 30.55 -6.27
CA LEU A 173 -18.14 29.88 -5.04
C LEU A 173 -17.07 30.71 -4.32
N ARG A 174 -16.00 31.11 -5.01
CA ARG A 174 -14.92 31.93 -4.41
C ARG A 174 -15.38 33.30 -3.93
N THR A 175 -16.38 33.91 -4.57
CA THR A 175 -16.72 35.34 -4.37
C THR A 175 -17.93 35.59 -3.48
N LYS A 176 -18.84 34.60 -3.31
CA LYS A 176 -20.06 34.72 -2.50
C LYS A 176 -19.96 34.11 -1.11
N PHE A 177 -18.95 33.28 -0.85
CA PHE A 177 -18.77 32.53 0.39
C PHE A 177 -17.33 32.67 0.92
N GLN A 178 -17.13 32.40 2.21
CA GLN A 178 -15.79 32.39 2.79
C GLN A 178 -14.98 31.22 2.23
N VAL A 179 -13.77 31.50 1.74
CA VAL A 179 -12.83 30.46 1.30
C VAL A 179 -11.98 30.01 2.47
N VAL A 180 -11.86 28.69 2.66
CA VAL A 180 -11.13 28.07 3.76
C VAL A 180 -10.22 26.94 3.30
N THR A 181 -9.11 26.74 4.01
CA THR A 181 -8.27 25.55 3.93
C THR A 181 -8.34 24.76 5.23
N ILE A 182 -8.56 23.45 5.13
CA ILE A 182 -8.71 22.54 6.28
C ILE A 182 -7.87 21.27 6.07
N PRO A 183 -7.04 20.84 7.05
CA PRO A 183 -6.43 19.53 7.03
C PRO A 183 -7.50 18.45 7.32
N ILE A 184 -7.64 17.45 6.44
CA ILE A 184 -8.64 16.39 6.59
C ILE A 184 -8.01 15.04 6.22
N THR A 185 -8.16 14.04 7.08
CA THR A 185 -7.88 12.64 6.72
C THR A 185 -9.12 12.04 6.08
N LEU A 186 -8.99 11.56 4.84
CA LEU A 186 -9.99 10.70 4.22
C LEU A 186 -9.61 9.23 4.45
N VAL A 187 -10.62 8.40 4.71
CA VAL A 187 -10.45 6.96 4.97
C VAL A 187 -11.47 6.19 4.14
N CYS A 188 -11.02 5.18 3.39
CA CYS A 188 -11.90 4.25 2.69
C CYS A 188 -12.71 3.41 3.69
N ALA A 189 -14.01 3.23 3.45
CA ALA A 189 -14.85 2.31 4.24
C ALA A 189 -14.31 0.86 4.24
N GLY A 190 -13.54 0.49 3.21
CA GLY A 190 -12.85 -0.78 3.08
C GLY A 190 -11.44 -0.84 3.66
N ASN A 191 -10.91 0.19 4.34
CA ASN A 191 -9.59 0.12 4.97
C ASN A 191 -9.51 -1.12 5.89
N ARG A 192 -8.38 -1.85 5.84
CA ARG A 192 -8.15 -3.13 6.51
C ARG A 192 -9.10 -4.27 6.10
N ARG A 193 -9.77 -4.21 4.94
CA ARG A 193 -10.69 -5.28 4.47
C ARG A 193 -9.99 -6.63 4.30
N LYS A 194 -8.74 -6.67 3.82
CA LYS A 194 -8.09 -7.93 3.47
C LYS A 194 -7.96 -8.89 4.65
N GLU A 195 -7.74 -8.36 5.85
CA GLU A 195 -7.79 -9.11 7.10
C GLU A 195 -9.11 -9.90 7.24
N GLN A 196 -10.25 -9.28 6.90
CA GLN A 196 -11.54 -9.97 6.89
C GLN A 196 -11.66 -10.97 5.73
N ASN A 197 -11.19 -10.63 4.52
CA ASN A 197 -11.22 -11.52 3.36
C ASN A 197 -10.38 -12.80 3.58
N VAL A 198 -9.26 -12.71 4.30
CA VAL A 198 -8.46 -13.88 4.67
C VAL A 198 -9.22 -14.81 5.61
N VAL A 199 -9.97 -14.29 6.59
CA VAL A 199 -10.88 -15.12 7.41
C VAL A 199 -11.98 -15.73 6.53
N GLN A 200 -12.76 -14.88 5.84
CA GLN A 200 -13.80 -15.29 4.90
C GLN A 200 -14.00 -14.21 3.83
N GLN A 201 -13.96 -14.58 2.56
CA GLN A 201 -14.07 -13.65 1.44
C GLN A 201 -15.39 -12.86 1.50
N SER A 202 -15.29 -11.54 1.56
CA SER A 202 -16.44 -10.62 1.55
C SER A 202 -16.81 -10.20 0.11
N LEU A 203 -17.83 -9.34 -0.01
CA LEU A 203 -18.25 -8.72 -1.27
C LEU A 203 -17.24 -7.70 -1.84
N GLY A 204 -16.19 -7.33 -1.09
CA GLY A 204 -15.26 -6.26 -1.48
C GLY A 204 -13.83 -6.72 -1.74
N PHE A 205 -13.16 -6.03 -2.66
CA PHE A 205 -11.74 -6.20 -2.99
C PHE A 205 -10.79 -5.78 -1.84
N SER A 206 -9.62 -6.37 -1.82
CA SER A 206 -8.75 -6.48 -0.63
C SER A 206 -7.83 -5.27 -0.39
N TRP A 207 -8.27 -4.31 0.44
CA TRP A 207 -7.38 -3.27 1.00
C TRP A 207 -6.54 -3.82 2.16
N GLY A 208 -5.27 -3.41 2.21
CA GLY A 208 -4.43 -3.44 3.40
C GLY A 208 -4.78 -2.31 4.37
N ALA A 209 -3.79 -1.84 5.12
CA ALA A 209 -3.95 -0.82 6.16
C ALA A 209 -3.57 0.61 5.71
N ALA A 210 -3.48 0.87 4.41
CA ALA A 210 -3.11 2.15 3.81
C ALA A 210 -4.26 2.77 2.98
N GLY A 211 -5.50 2.28 3.14
CA GLY A 211 -6.72 2.84 2.56
C GLY A 211 -7.17 4.16 3.20
N LEU A 212 -6.23 5.07 3.46
CA LEU A 212 -6.42 6.40 4.04
C LEU A 212 -5.28 7.33 3.61
N SER A 213 -5.54 8.63 3.56
CA SER A 213 -4.54 9.67 3.30
C SER A 213 -5.05 11.03 3.78
N THR A 214 -4.15 12.00 3.96
CA THR A 214 -4.47 13.28 4.59
C THR A 214 -3.95 14.44 3.76
N ALA A 215 -4.78 15.47 3.54
CA ALA A 215 -4.43 16.60 2.69
C ALA A 215 -5.03 17.92 3.20
N LEU A 216 -4.46 19.03 2.74
CA LEU A 216 -5.05 20.36 2.90
C LEU A 216 -6.08 20.60 1.79
N PHE A 217 -7.37 20.49 2.10
CA PHE A 217 -8.45 20.74 1.15
C PHE A 217 -8.87 22.21 1.22
N THR A 218 -9.05 22.85 0.06
CA THR A 218 -9.36 24.28 -0.04
C THR A 218 -10.61 24.52 -0.88
N GLY A 219 -11.56 25.27 -0.31
CA GLY A 219 -12.92 25.38 -0.80
C GLY A 219 -13.81 26.30 0.04
N VAL A 220 -15.11 26.07 0.03
CA VAL A 220 -16.11 26.82 0.84
C VAL A 220 -16.96 25.87 1.67
N TYR A 221 -17.58 26.35 2.76
CA TYR A 221 -18.47 25.51 3.56
C TYR A 221 -19.77 25.17 2.83
N LEU A 222 -20.16 23.89 2.91
CA LEU A 222 -21.47 23.43 2.51
C LEU A 222 -22.59 24.10 3.34
N ALA A 223 -22.32 24.41 4.61
CA ALA A 223 -23.26 25.10 5.49
C ALA A 223 -23.66 26.47 4.93
N ASP A 224 -22.72 27.23 4.36
CA ASP A 224 -22.96 28.58 3.82
C ASP A 224 -23.77 28.53 2.52
N ILE A 225 -23.45 27.57 1.62
CA ILE A 225 -24.23 27.28 0.41
C ILE A 225 -25.67 26.91 0.79
N LEU A 226 -25.85 26.06 1.80
CA LEU A 226 -27.17 25.67 2.29
C LEU A 226 -27.91 26.85 2.92
N ALA A 227 -27.22 27.69 3.68
CA ALA A 227 -27.80 28.89 4.28
C ALA A 227 -28.32 29.86 3.18
N PHE A 228 -27.55 30.07 2.12
CA PHE A 228 -27.87 30.92 0.97
C PHE A 228 -29.11 30.45 0.18
N VAL A 229 -29.27 29.13 -0.02
CA VAL A 229 -30.47 28.61 -0.72
C VAL A 229 -31.72 28.53 0.17
N HIS A 230 -31.57 28.71 1.48
CA HIS A 230 -32.60 28.59 2.53
C HIS A 230 -33.35 27.23 2.50
N PRO A 231 -32.96 26.24 3.33
CA PRO A 231 -33.56 24.92 3.34
C PRO A 231 -35.02 24.95 3.79
N ASN A 232 -35.91 24.26 3.07
CA ASN A 232 -37.31 24.19 3.44
C ASN A 232 -37.51 23.20 4.60
N ARG A 233 -38.47 23.46 5.50
CA ARG A 233 -38.67 22.68 6.75
C ARG A 233 -38.91 21.17 6.56
N TRP A 234 -39.38 20.77 5.37
CA TRP A 234 -39.60 19.38 4.99
C TRP A 234 -38.33 18.67 4.51
N ALA A 235 -37.27 19.40 4.13
CA ALA A 235 -35.97 18.81 3.84
C ALA A 235 -35.37 18.17 5.10
N LYS A 236 -34.73 17.02 4.93
CA LYS A 236 -34.12 16.19 5.98
C LYS A 236 -32.76 15.65 5.57
N HIS A 237 -32.50 15.58 4.27
CA HIS A 237 -31.25 15.14 3.67
C HIS A 237 -30.73 16.15 2.65
N VAL A 238 -29.43 16.09 2.41
CA VAL A 238 -28.78 16.73 1.27
C VAL A 238 -28.18 15.61 0.43
N VAL A 239 -28.66 15.47 -0.80
CA VAL A 239 -28.20 14.51 -1.80
C VAL A 239 -27.12 15.17 -2.66
N PHE A 240 -26.08 14.41 -2.97
CA PHE A 240 -24.94 14.82 -3.78
C PHE A 240 -24.76 13.85 -4.94
N GLU A 241 -24.38 14.37 -6.10
CA GLU A 241 -24.17 13.59 -7.32
C GLU A 241 -22.93 14.06 -8.08
N GLY A 242 -22.13 13.11 -8.56
CA GLY A 242 -20.95 13.33 -9.39
C GLY A 242 -21.26 13.47 -10.88
N ALA A 243 -20.21 13.62 -11.67
CA ALA A 243 -20.24 13.65 -13.14
C ALA A 243 -19.64 12.38 -13.78
N ASP A 244 -19.50 11.30 -13.01
CA ASP A 244 -19.05 9.99 -13.47
C ASP A 244 -20.18 9.18 -14.12
N GLU A 245 -19.82 8.32 -15.07
CA GLU A 245 -20.79 7.51 -15.83
C GLU A 245 -20.76 6.06 -15.32
N LEU A 246 -21.72 5.71 -14.47
CA LEU A 246 -21.90 4.35 -13.92
C LEU A 246 -23.22 3.74 -14.41
N PRO A 247 -23.39 2.39 -14.42
CA PRO A 247 -24.57 1.73 -14.98
C PRO A 247 -25.91 2.11 -14.36
N ASN A 248 -25.90 2.61 -13.13
CA ASN A 248 -27.09 3.03 -12.37
C ASN A 248 -27.18 4.56 -12.23
N GLY A 249 -26.56 5.31 -13.16
CA GLY A 249 -26.40 6.76 -13.11
C GLY A 249 -25.20 7.21 -12.26
N PRO A 250 -24.82 8.50 -12.32
CA PRO A 250 -23.61 9.03 -11.66
C PRO A 250 -23.58 8.81 -10.16
N TYR A 251 -22.40 8.80 -9.54
CA TYR A 251 -22.25 8.41 -8.13
C TYR A 251 -23.06 9.33 -7.20
N GLY A 252 -24.14 8.77 -6.62
CA GLY A 252 -25.06 9.48 -5.76
C GLY A 252 -25.00 9.02 -4.30
N THR A 253 -25.02 9.96 -3.35
CA THR A 253 -25.10 9.65 -1.91
C THR A 253 -25.76 10.80 -1.12
N SER A 254 -25.91 10.69 0.21
CA SER A 254 -26.54 11.76 1.00
C SER A 254 -26.05 11.91 2.45
N GLN A 255 -26.07 13.16 2.91
CA GLN A 255 -25.92 13.54 4.32
C GLN A 255 -27.27 13.90 4.96
N LEU A 256 -27.30 13.88 6.29
CA LEU A 256 -28.39 14.48 7.05
C LEU A 256 -28.30 16.01 6.94
N LEU A 257 -29.42 16.69 6.67
CA LEU A 257 -29.46 18.15 6.53
C LEU A 257 -28.93 18.84 7.79
N SER A 258 -29.29 18.33 8.98
CA SER A 258 -28.83 18.86 10.27
C SER A 258 -27.33 18.73 10.51
N TRP A 259 -26.62 17.86 9.78
CA TRP A 259 -25.16 17.75 9.82
C TRP A 259 -24.51 18.58 8.70
N ALA A 260 -25.17 18.68 7.55
CA ALA A 260 -24.71 19.49 6.42
C ALA A 260 -24.81 21.01 6.68
N THR A 261 -25.77 21.44 7.49
CA THR A 261 -25.90 22.83 7.98
C THR A 261 -25.10 23.12 9.25
N ASP A 262 -24.43 22.12 9.83
CA ASP A 262 -23.61 22.31 11.03
C ASP A 262 -22.18 22.67 10.64
N ALA A 263 -21.80 23.94 10.84
CA ALA A 263 -20.45 24.42 10.54
C ALA A 263 -19.37 23.67 11.35
N GLN A 264 -19.69 23.14 12.55
CA GLN A 264 -18.75 22.35 13.34
C GLN A 264 -18.44 20.99 12.71
N LYS A 265 -19.26 20.50 11.76
CA LYS A 265 -18.93 19.32 10.93
C LYS A 265 -18.01 19.64 9.74
N ARG A 266 -17.68 20.92 9.51
CA ARG A 266 -16.67 21.41 8.56
C ARG A 266 -16.73 20.79 7.15
N MET A 267 -17.93 20.42 6.68
CA MET A 267 -18.13 19.87 5.34
C MET A 267 -17.87 20.96 4.29
N ILE A 268 -16.97 20.69 3.33
CA ILE A 268 -16.52 21.69 2.34
C ILE A 268 -16.72 21.22 0.90
N ILE A 269 -16.99 22.18 0.02
CA ILE A 269 -16.96 22.03 -1.43
C ILE A 269 -15.61 22.55 -1.90
N SER A 270 -14.72 21.63 -2.29
CA SER A 270 -13.28 21.84 -2.48
C SER A 270 -12.89 21.75 -3.95
N TRP A 271 -12.08 22.69 -4.44
CA TRP A 271 -11.51 22.70 -5.80
C TRP A 271 -9.99 22.49 -5.83
N ALA A 272 -9.34 22.65 -4.68
CA ALA A 272 -7.90 22.54 -4.52
C ALA A 272 -7.51 21.59 -3.37
N MET A 273 -6.32 21.00 -3.50
CA MET A 273 -5.74 20.01 -2.60
C MET A 273 -4.24 20.29 -2.48
N ASN A 274 -3.72 20.35 -1.26
CA ASN A 274 -2.33 20.71 -0.93
C ASN A 274 -1.86 22.06 -1.53
N GLY A 275 -2.79 22.95 -1.90
CA GLY A 275 -2.50 24.25 -2.53
C GLY A 275 -2.43 24.22 -4.06
N LEU A 276 -2.56 23.05 -4.69
CA LEU A 276 -2.68 22.85 -6.13
C LEU A 276 -4.14 22.57 -6.53
N ALA A 277 -4.45 22.57 -7.83
CA ALA A 277 -5.74 22.06 -8.31
C ALA A 277 -5.86 20.55 -8.00
N LEU A 278 -7.10 20.06 -7.86
CA LEU A 278 -7.34 18.62 -7.71
C LEU A 278 -6.78 17.82 -8.90
N GLU A 279 -6.27 16.61 -8.62
CA GLU A 279 -6.00 15.62 -9.67
C GLU A 279 -7.31 15.03 -10.24
N PRO A 280 -7.30 14.44 -11.46
CA PRO A 280 -8.51 13.88 -12.06
C PRO A 280 -9.11 12.77 -11.19
N ASP A 281 -8.27 11.86 -10.69
CA ASP A 281 -8.65 10.81 -9.74
C ASP A 281 -9.18 11.34 -8.40
N HIS A 282 -8.79 12.56 -8.00
CA HIS A 282 -9.21 13.18 -6.75
C HIS A 282 -10.41 14.11 -6.88
N GLY A 283 -10.96 14.28 -8.09
CA GLY A 283 -12.25 14.94 -8.32
C GLY A 283 -12.21 16.29 -9.03
N TYR A 284 -11.17 16.58 -9.82
CA TYR A 284 -11.08 17.81 -10.61
C TYR A 284 -12.36 18.09 -11.43
N PRO A 285 -12.89 19.34 -11.44
CA PRO A 285 -12.39 20.55 -10.79
C PRO A 285 -13.00 20.79 -9.40
N LEU A 286 -13.96 19.97 -8.96
CA LEU A 286 -14.77 20.23 -7.77
C LEU A 286 -15.22 18.93 -7.09
N ARG A 287 -15.08 18.86 -5.75
CA ARG A 287 -15.57 17.74 -4.94
C ARG A 287 -16.23 18.20 -3.65
N LEU A 288 -17.05 17.33 -3.07
CA LEU A 288 -17.39 17.36 -1.65
C LEU A 288 -16.27 16.68 -0.84
N VAL A 289 -15.97 17.23 0.35
CA VAL A 289 -15.15 16.59 1.39
C VAL A 289 -15.95 16.61 2.69
N VAL A 290 -16.10 15.45 3.33
CA VAL A 290 -16.86 15.26 4.57
C VAL A 290 -15.94 14.78 5.69
N PRO A 291 -15.48 15.68 6.59
CA PRO A 291 -14.57 15.32 7.67
C PRO A 291 -15.11 14.24 8.62
N GLY A 292 -14.23 13.39 9.13
CA GLY A 292 -14.55 12.35 10.13
C GLY A 292 -15.50 11.24 9.65
N GLN A 293 -15.89 11.22 8.37
CA GLN A 293 -16.71 10.19 7.75
C GLN A 293 -15.92 9.38 6.71
N ILE A 294 -16.46 8.24 6.30
CA ILE A 294 -15.88 7.45 5.21
C ILE A 294 -15.83 8.22 3.88
N GLY A 295 -14.78 7.96 3.08
CA GLY A 295 -14.57 8.56 1.76
C GLY A 295 -15.74 8.36 0.79
N GLY A 296 -16.54 7.30 0.96
CA GLY A 296 -17.82 7.05 0.26
C GLY A 296 -18.96 8.03 0.60
N ARG A 297 -18.66 9.17 1.22
CA ARG A 297 -19.55 10.34 1.36
C ARG A 297 -18.96 11.62 0.77
N SER A 298 -17.69 11.62 0.39
CA SER A 298 -16.92 12.76 -0.14
C SER A 298 -16.91 12.73 -1.68
N VAL A 299 -18.09 12.94 -2.27
CA VAL A 299 -18.38 12.81 -3.72
C VAL A 299 -17.41 13.64 -4.58
N LYS A 300 -16.85 13.01 -5.61
CA LYS A 300 -15.93 13.61 -6.58
C LYS A 300 -16.67 14.11 -7.83
N TRP A 301 -16.06 15.02 -8.58
CA TRP A 301 -16.62 15.55 -9.83
C TRP A 301 -18.03 16.15 -9.63
N LEU A 302 -18.22 16.87 -8.52
CA LEU A 302 -19.52 17.26 -7.98
C LEU A 302 -20.20 18.31 -8.88
N ASN A 303 -21.34 17.95 -9.47
CA ASN A 303 -22.14 18.82 -10.34
C ASN A 303 -23.50 19.21 -9.73
N ARG A 304 -24.02 18.45 -8.75
CA ARG A 304 -25.37 18.63 -8.19
C ARG A 304 -25.42 18.43 -6.68
N ILE A 305 -26.18 19.33 -6.04
CA ILE A 305 -26.67 19.25 -4.67
C ILE A 305 -28.19 19.35 -4.71
N GLU A 306 -28.90 18.48 -3.99
CA GLU A 306 -30.35 18.48 -3.90
C GLU A 306 -30.83 18.31 -2.45
N LEU A 307 -31.66 19.23 -1.99
CA LEU A 307 -32.30 19.14 -0.68
C LEU A 307 -33.53 18.25 -0.77
N SER A 308 -33.58 17.17 0.00
CA SER A 308 -34.64 16.15 -0.09
C SER A 308 -35.24 15.83 1.28
N SER A 309 -36.49 15.34 1.29
CA SER A 309 -37.16 14.82 2.49
C SER A 309 -36.74 13.38 2.84
N VAL A 310 -36.05 12.70 1.92
CA VAL A 310 -35.53 11.32 2.05
C VAL A 310 -34.06 11.26 1.63
N GLU A 311 -33.36 10.19 2.02
CA GLU A 311 -31.97 9.97 1.60
C GLU A 311 -31.83 9.69 0.10
N SER A 312 -30.59 9.70 -0.40
CA SER A 312 -30.32 9.45 -1.82
C SER A 312 -30.89 8.11 -2.28
N GLN A 313 -31.60 8.12 -3.40
CA GLN A 313 -32.19 6.91 -3.99
C GLN A 313 -31.24 6.21 -4.98
N HIS A 314 -29.97 6.64 -5.05
CA HIS A 314 -28.96 6.03 -5.91
C HIS A 314 -28.58 4.62 -5.44
N HIS A 315 -28.30 3.71 -6.39
CA HIS A 315 -27.99 2.31 -6.11
C HIS A 315 -26.85 2.14 -5.08
N LEU A 316 -25.76 2.90 -5.22
CA LEU A 316 -24.57 2.81 -4.35
C LEU A 316 -24.72 3.54 -3.01
N HIS A 317 -25.85 4.21 -2.77
CA HIS A 317 -26.22 4.66 -1.42
C HIS A 317 -26.77 3.51 -0.57
N PHE A 318 -27.47 2.55 -1.20
CA PHE A 318 -28.03 1.38 -0.54
C PHE A 318 -27.12 0.16 -0.58
N HIS A 319 -26.58 -0.19 -1.76
CA HIS A 319 -25.87 -1.46 -2.02
C HIS A 319 -24.34 -1.40 -1.83
N ASP A 320 -23.82 -0.28 -1.34
CA ASP A 320 -22.41 -0.11 -0.95
C ASP A 320 -22.33 0.74 0.33
N ASN A 321 -21.15 0.79 0.98
CA ASN A 321 -20.89 1.65 2.14
C ASN A 321 -21.83 1.39 3.35
N LYS A 322 -22.07 0.10 3.64
CA LYS A 322 -22.82 -0.38 4.82
C LYS A 322 -22.03 -1.44 5.61
N VAL A 323 -22.18 -1.46 6.93
CA VAL A 323 -21.75 -2.60 7.78
C VAL A 323 -23.00 -3.42 8.10
N LEU A 324 -23.16 -4.54 7.40
CA LEU A 324 -24.30 -5.44 7.61
C LEU A 324 -24.05 -6.35 8.84
N PRO A 325 -25.10 -6.88 9.49
CA PRO A 325 -24.93 -7.72 10.69
C PRO A 325 -24.07 -8.96 10.45
N MET A 326 -23.15 -9.26 11.37
CA MET A 326 -22.21 -10.40 11.30
C MET A 326 -22.83 -11.76 10.87
N PRO A 327 -24.05 -12.17 11.30
CA PRO A 327 -24.64 -13.44 10.86
C PRO A 327 -25.01 -13.51 9.36
N LEU A 328 -24.96 -12.40 8.63
CA LEU A 328 -25.32 -12.30 7.22
C LEU A 328 -24.12 -12.61 6.32
N GLY A 329 -24.11 -13.79 5.69
CA GLY A 329 -23.11 -14.16 4.69
C GLY A 329 -23.25 -13.36 3.37
N PRO A 330 -22.21 -13.36 2.49
CA PRO A 330 -22.20 -12.56 1.26
C PRO A 330 -23.35 -12.91 0.31
N ASP A 331 -23.58 -14.21 0.12
CA ASP A 331 -24.63 -14.77 -0.74
C ASP A 331 -26.03 -14.34 -0.28
N GLN A 332 -26.25 -14.32 1.04
CA GLN A 332 -27.52 -13.91 1.63
C GLN A 332 -27.72 -12.39 1.53
N ALA A 333 -26.65 -11.60 1.74
CA ALA A 333 -26.67 -10.17 1.50
C ALA A 333 -27.04 -9.84 0.04
N ARG A 334 -26.49 -10.56 -0.95
CA ARG A 334 -26.87 -10.37 -2.37
C ARG A 334 -28.36 -10.63 -2.63
N LYS A 335 -28.89 -11.73 -2.09
CA LYS A 335 -30.27 -12.19 -2.33
C LYS A 335 -31.30 -11.34 -1.61
N GLU A 336 -31.05 -10.97 -0.36
CA GLU A 336 -32.03 -10.31 0.51
C GLU A 336 -31.91 -8.78 0.49
N LYS A 337 -32.54 -8.13 -0.50
CA LYS A 337 -32.54 -6.67 -0.65
C LYS A 337 -32.83 -5.89 0.65
N LYS A 338 -33.68 -6.42 1.54
CA LYS A 338 -34.12 -5.79 2.80
C LYS A 338 -32.97 -5.24 3.67
N TRP A 339 -31.80 -5.89 3.70
CA TRP A 339 -30.66 -5.45 4.51
C TRP A 339 -30.03 -4.16 3.97
N TRP A 340 -30.05 -3.94 2.65
CA TRP A 340 -29.51 -2.75 2.01
C TRP A 340 -30.42 -1.52 2.12
N TYR A 341 -31.70 -1.69 2.41
CA TYR A 341 -32.65 -0.57 2.59
C TYR A 341 -32.89 -0.24 4.09
N ASP A 342 -32.24 -0.93 5.01
CA ASP A 342 -32.23 -0.56 6.43
C ASP A 342 -31.21 0.59 6.66
N PRO A 343 -31.64 1.76 7.17
CA PRO A 343 -30.75 2.90 7.37
C PRO A 343 -29.79 2.69 8.56
N ARG A 344 -30.06 1.74 9.46
CA ARG A 344 -29.22 1.47 10.66
C ARG A 344 -27.83 0.95 10.31
N TYR A 345 -27.66 0.39 9.12
CA TYR A 345 -26.38 -0.14 8.64
C TYR A 345 -25.60 0.85 7.74
N ILE A 346 -26.14 2.05 7.48
CA ILE A 346 -25.46 3.10 6.70
C ILE A 346 -24.24 3.59 7.48
N ILE A 347 -23.05 3.46 6.90
CA ILE A 347 -21.85 4.08 7.47
C ILE A 347 -21.91 5.59 7.24
N ARG A 348 -21.64 6.37 8.28
CA ARG A 348 -21.41 7.82 8.23
C ARG A 348 -20.04 8.11 8.84
N ASP A 349 -20.00 8.40 10.14
CA ASP A 349 -18.77 8.53 10.93
C ASP A 349 -17.88 7.28 10.84
N LEU A 350 -16.57 7.49 10.88
CA LEU A 350 -15.58 6.43 11.09
C LEU A 350 -15.63 5.89 12.54
N ASN A 351 -15.17 4.65 12.72
CA ASN A 351 -14.83 4.12 14.04
C ASN A 351 -13.39 4.48 14.43
N VAL A 352 -13.04 4.32 15.70
CA VAL A 352 -11.64 4.40 16.14
C VAL A 352 -10.83 3.26 15.52
N ASN A 353 -9.65 3.56 14.98
CA ASN A 353 -8.75 2.57 14.38
C ASN A 353 -7.29 2.97 14.60
N SER A 354 -6.39 1.99 14.55
CA SER A 354 -4.94 2.19 14.60
C SER A 354 -4.23 1.03 13.92
N ALA A 355 -3.05 1.31 13.37
CA ALA A 355 -2.17 0.32 12.75
C ALA A 355 -0.71 0.64 13.09
N ILE A 356 0.13 -0.40 13.13
CA ILE A 356 1.58 -0.27 13.29
C ILE A 356 2.17 -0.05 11.90
N ALA A 357 3.06 0.94 11.75
CA ALA A 357 3.75 1.23 10.49
C ALA A 357 5.28 1.08 10.60
N GLN A 358 5.83 1.14 11.82
CA GLN A 358 7.18 0.67 12.13
C GLN A 358 7.12 -0.23 13.37
N PRO A 359 7.66 -1.46 13.36
CA PRO A 359 8.39 -2.06 12.24
C PRO A 359 7.51 -2.35 11.02
N ASP A 360 8.10 -2.28 9.83
CA ASP A 360 7.47 -2.60 8.54
C ASP A 360 7.32 -4.12 8.33
N HIS A 361 6.57 -4.56 7.33
CA HIS A 361 6.49 -5.97 6.97
C HIS A 361 7.83 -6.45 6.40
N GLU A 362 8.33 -7.57 6.92
CA GLU A 362 9.64 -8.14 6.61
C GLU A 362 10.82 -7.24 7.00
N GLU A 363 10.60 -6.23 7.86
CA GLU A 363 11.70 -5.51 8.51
C GLU A 363 12.51 -6.47 9.37
N ILE A 364 13.83 -6.49 9.17
CA ILE A 364 14.78 -7.28 9.95
C ILE A 364 15.60 -6.35 10.85
N LEU A 365 15.41 -6.49 12.16
CA LEU A 365 16.15 -5.77 13.19
C LEU A 365 17.26 -6.65 13.74
N ASP A 366 18.51 -6.32 13.42
CA ASP A 366 19.68 -6.91 14.07
C ASP A 366 19.88 -6.28 15.45
N THR A 367 19.70 -7.08 16.49
CA THR A 367 19.76 -6.61 17.88
C THR A 367 21.16 -6.67 18.50
N LEU A 368 22.17 -7.11 17.75
CA LEU A 368 23.58 -7.11 18.13
C LEU A 368 24.31 -5.91 17.51
N LEU A 369 23.90 -5.51 16.30
CA LEU A 369 24.42 -4.33 15.58
C LEU A 369 23.64 -3.04 15.88
N ALA A 370 22.55 -3.11 16.64
CA ALA A 370 21.72 -1.95 16.97
C ALA A 370 22.49 -0.89 17.79
N LEU A 371 22.60 0.32 17.23
CA LEU A 371 23.29 1.48 17.84
C LEU A 371 22.64 2.01 19.13
N ARG A 372 21.50 1.43 19.56
CA ARG A 372 20.74 1.80 20.77
C ARG A 372 20.17 0.54 21.42
N PRO A 373 20.04 0.48 22.76
CA PRO A 373 19.39 -0.63 23.45
C PRO A 373 17.86 -0.66 23.29
N THR A 374 17.29 0.30 22.55
CA THR A 374 15.86 0.50 22.34
C THR A 374 15.52 0.64 20.85
N TYR A 375 14.28 0.27 20.51
CA TYR A 375 13.64 0.46 19.21
C TYR A 375 12.38 1.32 19.40
N THR A 376 12.07 2.19 18.43
CA THR A 376 10.85 3.00 18.47
C THR A 376 9.78 2.43 17.54
N ILE A 377 8.82 1.71 18.10
CA ILE A 377 7.60 1.28 17.40
C ILE A 377 6.77 2.53 17.09
N LYS A 378 6.18 2.61 15.90
CA LYS A 378 5.36 3.76 15.47
C LYS A 378 4.17 3.34 14.63
N GLY A 379 3.18 4.23 14.54
CA GLY A 379 2.05 4.06 13.64
C GLY A 379 1.12 5.26 13.64
N TYR A 380 -0.05 5.08 13.02
CA TYR A 380 -1.13 6.06 13.03
C TYR A 380 -2.30 5.57 13.89
N ALA A 381 -3.15 6.51 14.31
CA ALA A 381 -4.50 6.23 14.79
C ALA A 381 -5.46 7.32 14.30
N TYR A 382 -6.74 6.98 14.11
CA TYR A 382 -7.80 7.91 13.74
C TYR A 382 -9.11 7.54 14.43
N ALA A 383 -10.07 8.47 14.47
CA ALA A 383 -11.46 8.23 14.83
C ALA A 383 -12.39 9.09 13.96
N GLY A 384 -13.70 8.84 14.04
CA GLY A 384 -14.68 9.53 13.21
C GLY A 384 -15.41 10.68 13.89
N GLY A 385 -16.26 11.35 13.11
CA GLY A 385 -17.24 12.34 13.59
C GLY A 385 -16.68 13.65 14.14
N GLY A 386 -15.35 13.82 14.19
CA GLY A 386 -14.68 14.91 14.90
C GLY A 386 -14.03 14.47 16.23
N ARG A 387 -14.05 13.18 16.60
CA ARG A 387 -13.58 12.70 17.91
C ARG A 387 -12.07 12.56 17.97
N ARG A 388 -11.45 13.03 19.04
CA ARG A 388 -10.03 12.84 19.33
C ARG A 388 -9.74 11.41 19.78
N VAL A 389 -8.69 10.79 19.25
CA VAL A 389 -8.09 9.59 19.84
C VAL A 389 -7.40 10.02 21.13
N THR A 390 -7.87 9.59 22.30
CA THR A 390 -7.35 10.06 23.61
C THR A 390 -6.16 9.24 24.10
N ARG A 391 -6.02 8.00 23.59
CA ARG A 391 -4.91 7.09 23.92
C ARG A 391 -4.70 6.07 22.81
N VAL A 392 -3.46 5.61 22.71
CA VAL A 392 -3.07 4.42 21.97
C VAL A 392 -2.30 3.56 22.95
N GLU A 393 -2.73 2.31 23.08
CA GLU A 393 -2.22 1.35 24.06
C GLU A 393 -1.51 0.21 23.31
N ILE A 394 -0.32 -0.15 23.76
CA ILE A 394 0.53 -1.22 23.21
C ILE A 394 0.57 -2.39 24.21
N SER A 395 0.55 -3.61 23.69
CA SER A 395 0.72 -4.85 24.45
C SER A 395 1.65 -5.83 23.73
N PHE A 396 2.40 -6.61 24.51
CA PHE A 396 3.29 -7.66 24.03
C PHE A 396 2.86 -9.08 24.47
N ASP A 397 1.92 -9.17 25.41
CA ASP A 397 1.41 -10.40 26.04
C ASP A 397 0.01 -10.77 25.54
N SER A 398 -0.24 -10.53 24.24
CA SER A 398 -1.52 -10.73 23.54
C SER A 398 -2.71 -9.94 24.08
N GLY A 399 -2.46 -8.89 24.88
CA GLY A 399 -3.47 -7.97 25.41
C GLY A 399 -3.83 -8.17 26.87
N THR A 400 -2.97 -8.82 27.65
CA THR A 400 -3.16 -9.06 29.10
C THR A 400 -2.75 -7.82 29.91
N THR A 401 -1.60 -7.22 29.58
CA THR A 401 -1.14 -5.92 30.06
C THR A 401 -0.99 -4.92 28.92
N TRP A 402 -1.05 -3.63 29.25
CA TRP A 402 -1.08 -2.53 28.29
C TRP A 402 -0.28 -1.33 28.80
N GLU A 403 0.48 -0.69 27.92
CA GLU A 403 1.20 0.56 28.19
C GLU A 403 0.80 1.65 27.19
N LEU A 404 0.91 2.91 27.60
CA LEU A 404 0.53 4.06 26.78
C LEU A 404 1.65 4.44 25.81
N ALA A 405 1.32 4.53 24.52
CA ALA A 405 2.18 5.17 23.54
C ALA A 405 2.09 6.71 23.65
N PHE A 406 3.18 7.40 23.33
CA PHE A 406 3.15 8.84 23.15
C PHE A 406 2.40 9.18 21.85
N ILE A 407 1.51 10.18 21.87
CA ILE A 407 0.73 10.62 20.70
C ILE A 407 1.10 12.05 20.33
N LYS A 408 1.38 12.27 19.05
CA LYS A 408 1.51 13.57 18.40
C LYS A 408 0.25 13.85 17.57
N TYR A 409 -0.33 15.03 17.74
CA TYR A 409 -1.47 15.52 16.97
C TYR A 409 -1.03 16.72 16.11
N PRO A 410 -0.54 16.52 14.88
CA PRO A 410 -0.04 17.64 14.07
C PRO A 410 -1.16 18.61 13.65
N GLU A 411 -2.42 18.14 13.65
CA GLU A 411 -3.63 18.95 13.49
C GLU A 411 -3.72 20.11 14.50
N ASP A 412 -3.23 19.93 15.73
CA ASP A 412 -3.34 20.96 16.76
C ASP A 412 -2.45 22.18 16.49
N ALA A 413 -1.39 22.03 15.68
CA ALA A 413 -0.60 23.17 15.20
C ALA A 413 -1.46 24.16 14.40
N TYR A 414 -2.39 23.64 13.58
CA TYR A 414 -3.32 24.47 12.81
C TYR A 414 -4.31 25.23 13.71
N ARG A 415 -4.67 24.69 14.89
CA ARG A 415 -5.52 25.40 15.87
C ARG A 415 -4.79 26.56 16.55
N THR A 416 -3.47 26.48 16.69
CA THR A 416 -2.65 27.56 17.30
C THR A 416 -2.39 28.74 16.37
N VAL A 417 -2.63 28.57 15.08
CA VAL A 417 -2.35 29.57 14.03
C VAL A 417 -3.60 30.41 13.75
N SER A 418 -3.38 31.71 13.49
CA SER A 418 -4.39 32.62 12.94
C SER A 418 -3.90 33.10 11.57
N PHE A 419 -4.32 32.44 10.50
CA PHE A 419 -3.91 32.70 9.12
C PHE A 419 -5.16 32.85 8.25
N ALA A 420 -5.32 34.00 7.61
CA ALA A 420 -6.56 34.43 6.97
C ALA A 420 -6.29 35.32 5.75
N SER A 421 -7.28 35.40 4.85
CA SER A 421 -7.24 36.19 3.61
C SER A 421 -6.08 35.85 2.67
N ASP A 422 -5.56 34.62 2.71
CA ASP A 422 -4.47 34.19 1.83
C ASP A 422 -4.94 34.08 0.37
N PRO A 423 -4.20 34.59 -0.63
CA PRO A 423 -4.64 34.60 -2.02
C PRO A 423 -4.74 33.22 -2.71
N ILE A 424 -4.36 32.11 -2.04
CA ILE A 424 -4.60 30.73 -2.49
C ILE A 424 -5.37 29.93 -1.44
N TYR A 425 -4.99 30.01 -0.16
CA TYR A 425 -5.56 29.19 0.92
C TYR A 425 -6.77 29.82 1.63
N GLY A 426 -7.06 31.10 1.41
CA GLY A 426 -8.11 31.82 2.15
C GLY A 426 -7.83 31.81 3.66
N ASP A 427 -8.75 31.23 4.43
CA ASP A 427 -8.69 31.17 5.90
C ASP A 427 -8.42 29.76 6.42
N LEU A 428 -7.43 29.63 7.30
CA LEU A 428 -6.99 28.37 7.91
C LEU A 428 -7.86 28.04 9.14
N ASP A 429 -9.14 27.77 8.91
CA ASP A 429 -10.19 27.81 9.94
C ASP A 429 -10.25 26.54 10.83
N MET A 430 -9.20 26.36 11.63
CA MET A 430 -9.06 25.31 12.65
C MET A 430 -9.08 25.83 14.09
N ARG A 431 -9.04 27.16 14.31
CA ARG A 431 -8.84 27.77 15.62
C ARG A 431 -10.03 27.66 16.59
N GLU A 432 -11.26 27.72 16.07
CA GLU A 432 -12.48 27.77 16.89
C GLU A 432 -13.24 26.42 16.96
N VAL A 433 -12.50 25.30 16.80
CA VAL A 433 -13.05 23.94 16.87
C VAL A 433 -12.17 22.99 17.68
N ASP A 434 -12.78 22.25 18.60
CA ASP A 434 -12.12 21.18 19.36
C ASP A 434 -12.00 19.86 18.57
N THR A 435 -12.81 19.71 17.51
CA THR A 435 -12.96 18.48 16.72
C THR A 435 -11.68 18.07 16.00
N CYS A 436 -11.30 16.80 16.14
CA CYS A 436 -10.24 16.16 15.37
C CYS A 436 -10.76 15.56 14.06
N PHE A 437 -10.26 16.07 12.93
CA PHE A 437 -10.56 15.57 11.59
C PHE A 437 -9.36 14.93 10.88
N CYS A 438 -8.22 14.84 11.56
CA CYS A 438 -7.04 14.16 11.06
C CYS A 438 -6.67 12.92 11.89
N TRP A 439 -5.83 12.08 11.28
CA TRP A 439 -5.04 11.10 11.99
C TRP A 439 -4.06 11.74 12.99
N CYS A 440 -3.76 11.02 14.06
CA CYS A 440 -2.66 11.28 14.96
C CYS A 440 -1.57 10.23 14.78
N PHE A 441 -0.33 10.61 15.07
CA PHE A 441 0.84 9.73 14.98
C PHE A 441 1.23 9.30 16.38
N TRP A 442 1.52 8.02 16.58
CA TRP A 442 1.92 7.49 17.88
C TRP A 442 3.29 6.80 17.81
N SER A 443 3.98 6.81 18.94
CA SER A 443 5.30 6.18 19.09
C SER A 443 5.46 5.56 20.49
N PHE A 444 6.06 4.37 20.55
CA PHE A 444 6.39 3.66 21.77
C PHE A 444 7.84 3.18 21.72
N GLU A 445 8.65 3.57 22.71
CA GLU A 445 10.04 3.11 22.81
C GLU A 445 10.12 1.84 23.67
N VAL A 446 10.72 0.79 23.10
CA VAL A 446 10.79 -0.55 23.70
C VAL A 446 12.23 -1.03 23.75
N SER A 447 12.64 -1.74 24.81
CA SER A 447 13.98 -2.35 24.85
C SER A 447 14.10 -3.53 23.88
N LEU A 448 15.29 -3.71 23.29
CA LEU A 448 15.56 -4.83 22.40
C LEU A 448 15.44 -6.18 23.12
N GLU A 449 15.75 -6.23 24.42
CA GLU A 449 15.49 -7.39 25.27
C GLU A 449 14.00 -7.74 25.34
N ARG A 450 13.12 -6.74 25.48
CA ARG A 450 11.68 -6.99 25.51
C ARG A 450 11.16 -7.47 24.15
N LEU A 451 11.71 -6.99 23.04
CA LEU A 451 11.40 -7.53 21.71
C LEU A 451 11.91 -8.97 21.52
N LYS A 452 13.07 -9.34 22.08
CA LYS A 452 13.58 -10.74 22.12
C LYS A 452 12.70 -11.67 22.96
N ASN A 453 12.07 -11.16 24.01
CA ASN A 453 11.33 -11.96 24.98
C ASN A 453 9.82 -12.06 24.67
N ASN A 454 9.35 -11.55 23.52
CA ASN A 454 7.93 -11.58 23.13
C ASN A 454 7.77 -11.96 21.65
N ASN A 455 6.58 -12.43 21.26
CA ASN A 455 6.29 -12.96 19.93
C ASN A 455 5.33 -12.09 19.11
N ALA A 456 4.76 -11.03 19.69
CA ALA A 456 3.85 -10.14 19.00
C ALA A 456 3.87 -8.73 19.61
N ILE A 457 3.51 -7.76 18.79
CA ILE A 457 3.18 -6.38 19.16
C ILE A 457 1.71 -6.18 18.82
N VAL A 458 0.90 -5.77 19.78
CA VAL A 458 -0.54 -5.54 19.64
C VAL A 458 -0.84 -4.07 19.93
N VAL A 459 -1.63 -3.40 19.09
CA VAL A 459 -2.04 -2.00 19.30
C VAL A 459 -3.56 -1.84 19.27
N ARG A 460 -4.06 -0.95 20.13
CA ARG A 460 -5.45 -0.46 20.13
C ARG A 460 -5.51 1.04 20.45
N GLY A 461 -6.39 1.77 19.78
CA GLY A 461 -6.77 3.14 20.10
C GLY A 461 -8.11 3.20 20.84
N MET A 462 -8.30 4.25 21.64
CA MET A 462 -9.58 4.66 22.23
C MET A 462 -9.86 6.13 21.90
N ASP A 463 -11.11 6.47 21.55
CA ASP A 463 -11.53 7.86 21.32
C ASP A 463 -12.09 8.54 22.59
N GLU A 464 -12.39 9.84 22.50
CA GLU A 464 -12.95 10.65 23.59
C GLU A 464 -14.34 10.21 24.06
N ALA A 465 -15.09 9.47 23.23
CA ALA A 465 -16.35 8.83 23.61
C ALA A 465 -16.13 7.49 24.33
N LEU A 466 -14.88 7.17 24.67
CA LEU A 466 -14.43 5.92 25.28
C LEU A 466 -14.68 4.69 24.39
N ALA A 467 -14.93 4.87 23.09
CA ALA A 467 -15.01 3.77 22.15
C ALA A 467 -13.61 3.17 21.98
N LEU A 468 -13.47 1.86 22.20
CA LEU A 468 -12.22 1.11 22.12
C LEU A 468 -12.26 0.17 20.91
N GLN A 469 -11.13 -0.04 20.24
CA GLN A 469 -11.01 -1.11 19.24
C GLN A 469 -11.27 -2.50 19.87
N PRO A 470 -12.05 -3.39 19.23
CA PRO A 470 -12.37 -4.71 19.79
C PRO A 470 -11.20 -5.70 19.70
N ARG A 471 -11.13 -6.66 20.63
CA ARG A 471 -10.21 -7.81 20.57
C ARG A 471 -10.48 -8.66 19.32
N ASP A 472 -11.75 -8.91 19.05
CA ASP A 472 -12.23 -9.85 18.04
C ASP A 472 -12.78 -9.14 16.81
N MET A 473 -12.72 -9.82 15.67
CA MET A 473 -13.08 -9.25 14.39
C MET A 473 -14.60 -9.15 14.23
N TYR A 474 -15.12 -7.95 13.98
CA TYR A 474 -16.48 -7.79 13.45
C TYR A 474 -16.50 -8.09 11.95
N TRP A 475 -16.42 -9.37 11.58
CA TRP A 475 -16.57 -9.80 10.20
C TRP A 475 -17.96 -9.44 9.69
N ASN A 476 -18.03 -8.91 8.46
CA ASN A 476 -19.30 -8.53 7.83
C ASN A 476 -19.24 -8.69 6.30
N ALA A 477 -20.40 -8.86 5.67
CA ALA A 477 -20.51 -9.19 4.24
C ALA A 477 -19.83 -8.19 3.27
N THR A 478 -19.66 -6.91 3.64
CA THR A 478 -18.98 -5.90 2.81
C THR A 478 -17.48 -5.76 3.13
N GLY A 479 -17.00 -6.46 4.17
CA GLY A 479 -15.64 -6.38 4.68
C GLY A 479 -15.25 -4.97 5.13
N MET A 480 -16.21 -4.16 5.58
CA MET A 480 -16.02 -2.75 5.87
C MET A 480 -15.74 -2.47 7.35
N MET A 481 -15.14 -1.31 7.63
CA MET A 481 -14.93 -0.74 8.96
C MET A 481 -14.12 -1.64 9.90
N ASN A 482 -13.22 -2.46 9.36
CA ASN A 482 -12.42 -3.39 10.15
C ASN A 482 -11.47 -2.65 11.10
N ASN A 483 -11.74 -2.71 12.41
CA ASN A 483 -10.97 -1.99 13.43
C ASN A 483 -10.56 -2.85 14.63
N TRP A 484 -10.60 -4.18 14.56
CA TRP A 484 -10.05 -5.03 15.63
C TRP A 484 -8.55 -4.76 15.86
N TRP A 485 -8.01 -5.14 17.02
CA TRP A 485 -6.61 -4.86 17.39
C TRP A 485 -5.64 -5.24 16.28
N PHE A 486 -4.80 -4.30 15.85
CA PHE A 486 -3.77 -4.57 14.84
C PHE A 486 -2.60 -5.30 15.52
N ARG A 487 -2.01 -6.28 14.82
CA ARG A 487 -1.00 -7.18 15.37
C ARG A 487 0.15 -7.33 14.40
N VAL A 488 1.39 -7.21 14.89
CA VAL A 488 2.61 -7.54 14.16
C VAL A 488 3.29 -8.69 14.91
N VAL A 489 3.55 -9.80 14.24
CA VAL A 489 4.22 -10.97 14.82
C VAL A 489 5.74 -10.75 14.77
N ILE A 490 6.43 -11.12 15.85
CA ILE A 490 7.88 -11.06 15.99
C ILE A 490 8.43 -12.48 15.76
N HIS A 491 9.23 -12.64 14.72
CA HIS A 491 9.92 -13.89 14.40
C HIS A 491 11.37 -13.81 14.86
N HIS A 492 11.75 -14.72 15.75
CA HIS A 492 13.12 -14.84 16.26
C HIS A 492 13.97 -15.63 15.25
N LEU A 493 14.93 -14.97 14.63
CA LEU A 493 15.87 -15.58 13.68
C LEU A 493 17.20 -15.92 14.36
N GLU A 494 18.05 -16.65 13.63
CA GLU A 494 19.43 -16.94 14.07
C GLU A 494 20.23 -15.64 14.30
N ASN A 495 21.28 -15.74 15.12
CA ASN A 495 22.20 -14.64 15.47
C ASN A 495 21.53 -13.41 16.11
N GLY A 496 20.34 -13.56 16.70
CA GLY A 496 19.66 -12.47 17.42
C GLY A 496 19.01 -11.42 16.52
N LYS A 497 18.72 -11.77 15.26
CA LYS A 497 17.90 -10.95 14.36
C LYS A 497 16.41 -11.19 14.65
N LEU A 498 15.60 -10.14 14.58
CA LEU A 498 14.14 -10.20 14.69
C LEU A 498 13.52 -9.81 13.35
N ARG A 499 12.50 -10.54 12.87
CA ARG A 499 11.76 -10.25 11.63
C ARG A 499 10.29 -9.98 11.94
N PHE A 500 9.71 -8.93 11.36
CA PHE A 500 8.37 -8.47 11.71
C PHE A 500 7.32 -8.78 10.61
N GLU A 501 6.23 -9.44 11.00
CA GLU A 501 5.19 -9.92 10.09
C GLU A 501 3.86 -9.21 10.37
N HIS A 502 3.35 -8.43 9.41
CA HIS A 502 2.07 -7.70 9.48
C HIS A 502 0.86 -8.64 9.25
N PRO A 503 -0.41 -8.22 9.46
CA PRO A 503 -1.57 -9.08 9.23
C PRO A 503 -1.69 -9.59 7.79
N THR A 504 -1.65 -8.68 6.81
CA THR A 504 -1.85 -8.96 5.38
C THR A 504 -1.23 -7.86 4.50
N MET A 505 -0.70 -8.20 3.32
CA MET A 505 -0.23 -7.21 2.34
C MET A 505 -1.32 -6.70 1.38
N ALA A 506 -1.19 -5.48 0.87
CA ALA A 506 -2.23 -4.82 0.04
C ALA A 506 -2.59 -5.58 -1.25
N GLY A 507 -3.84 -5.44 -1.71
CA GLY A 507 -4.32 -5.99 -2.98
C GLY A 507 -4.23 -7.51 -3.08
N THR A 508 -3.70 -8.01 -4.19
CA THR A 508 -3.45 -9.43 -4.46
C THR A 508 -2.15 -9.97 -3.85
N GLN A 509 -1.30 -9.12 -3.26
CA GLN A 509 0.02 -9.52 -2.75
C GLN A 509 -0.10 -10.58 -1.65
N LEU A 510 0.61 -11.70 -1.77
CA LEU A 510 0.66 -12.72 -0.72
C LEU A 510 1.55 -12.25 0.44
N GLY A 511 1.33 -12.82 1.64
CA GLY A 511 2.11 -12.52 2.84
C GLY A 511 1.28 -11.93 3.99
N GLY A 512 1.91 -11.91 5.16
CA GLY A 512 1.33 -11.54 6.44
C GLY A 512 0.77 -12.72 7.24
N TRP A 513 0.76 -12.59 8.58
CA TRP A 513 0.52 -13.70 9.50
C TRP A 513 -0.89 -14.30 9.36
N MET A 514 -1.88 -13.54 8.90
CA MET A 514 -3.23 -14.07 8.70
C MET A 514 -3.28 -15.08 7.57
N GLN A 515 -2.55 -14.82 6.47
CA GLN A 515 -2.46 -15.74 5.35
C GLN A 515 -1.66 -16.98 5.78
N ARG A 516 -0.51 -16.78 6.45
CA ARG A 516 0.30 -17.88 6.97
C ARG A 516 -0.46 -18.79 7.94
N LEU A 517 -1.21 -18.25 8.92
CA LEU A 517 -2.04 -19.07 9.81
C LEU A 517 -3.08 -19.88 9.04
N LYS A 518 -3.71 -19.30 8.01
CA LYS A 518 -4.68 -19.99 7.16
C LYS A 518 -4.05 -21.13 6.36
N ASP A 519 -2.86 -20.90 5.81
CA ASP A 519 -2.10 -21.89 5.05
C ASP A 519 -1.54 -23.01 5.96
N GLU A 520 -1.27 -22.70 7.24
CA GLU A 520 -0.99 -23.64 8.33
C GLU A 520 -2.23 -24.42 8.82
N GLY A 521 -3.42 -24.13 8.29
CA GLY A 521 -4.70 -24.77 8.69
C GLY A 521 -5.29 -24.26 10.02
N LEU A 522 -4.76 -23.16 10.55
CA LEU A 522 -5.21 -22.52 11.80
C LEU A 522 -6.27 -21.44 11.50
N ASP A 523 -6.99 -21.00 12.54
CA ASP A 523 -8.04 -19.98 12.44
C ASP A 523 -7.46 -18.56 12.58
N PRO A 524 -7.32 -17.78 11.49
CA PRO A 524 -6.76 -16.43 11.56
C PRO A 524 -7.66 -15.41 12.29
N SER A 525 -8.92 -15.74 12.59
CA SER A 525 -9.79 -14.90 13.44
C SER A 525 -9.46 -15.05 14.94
N LYS A 526 -8.81 -16.15 15.34
CA LYS A 526 -8.42 -16.47 16.72
C LYS A 526 -6.90 -16.60 16.90
N PRO A 527 -6.10 -15.56 16.56
CA PRO A 527 -4.66 -15.62 16.75
C PRO A 527 -4.30 -15.73 18.23
N ASP A 528 -3.41 -16.67 18.54
CA ASP A 528 -2.65 -16.75 19.79
C ASP A 528 -1.16 -16.72 19.46
N PHE A 529 -0.44 -15.81 20.10
CA PHE A 529 1.01 -15.66 19.99
C PHE A 529 1.69 -15.72 21.38
N SER A 530 0.95 -16.14 22.41
CA SER A 530 1.46 -16.24 23.78
C SER A 530 2.68 -17.18 23.88
N SER A 531 3.62 -16.83 24.75
CA SER A 531 4.89 -17.56 24.95
C SER A 531 4.72 -18.91 25.67
N HIS A 532 3.49 -19.45 25.75
CA HIS A 532 3.16 -20.74 26.36
C HIS A 532 2.56 -21.74 25.38
N SER A 533 2.24 -21.31 24.15
CA SER A 533 2.01 -22.25 23.04
C SER A 533 3.34 -22.91 22.66
N ARG A 534 3.65 -24.03 23.33
CA ARG A 534 4.60 -25.01 22.79
C ARG A 534 4.08 -25.43 21.42
N ARG A 535 4.98 -25.72 20.48
CA ARG A 535 4.60 -26.40 19.23
C ARG A 535 3.69 -27.58 19.59
N PRO A 536 2.51 -27.73 18.96
CA PRO A 536 1.79 -28.99 19.02
C PRO A 536 2.74 -30.10 18.58
N ASP A 537 2.94 -31.12 19.42
CA ASP A 537 3.71 -32.30 19.04
C ASP A 537 3.09 -32.91 17.78
N THR A 538 3.92 -33.47 16.90
CA THR A 538 3.50 -33.89 15.55
C THR A 538 2.64 -35.15 15.54
N ALA A 539 1.40 -35.01 16.00
CA ALA A 539 0.31 -35.97 15.94
C ALA A 539 -1.05 -35.23 15.95
N ASN A 540 -2.05 -35.78 15.24
CA ASN A 540 -3.43 -35.29 15.18
C ASN A 540 -3.65 -33.93 14.48
N SER A 541 -3.10 -33.76 13.27
CA SER A 541 -3.84 -32.95 12.28
C SER A 541 -5.07 -33.76 11.83
N ILE A 542 -6.27 -33.26 12.15
CA ILE A 542 -7.53 -33.86 11.70
C ILE A 542 -7.87 -33.22 10.34
N HIS A 543 -8.20 -34.06 9.35
CA HIS A 543 -8.47 -33.62 7.97
C HIS A 543 -9.47 -32.45 7.90
N ALA A 544 -8.98 -31.30 7.43
CA ALA A 544 -9.82 -30.15 7.11
C ALA A 544 -10.56 -30.41 5.80
N LYS A 545 -11.86 -30.07 5.78
CA LYS A 545 -12.68 -30.15 4.57
C LYS A 545 -12.16 -29.16 3.52
N PRO A 546 -11.92 -29.55 2.25
CA PRO A 546 -11.63 -28.60 1.18
C PRO A 546 -12.87 -27.73 0.93
N PRO A 547 -12.70 -26.50 0.42
CA PRO A 547 -13.82 -25.74 -0.11
C PRO A 547 -14.44 -26.45 -1.31
N ASP A 548 -15.77 -26.40 -1.43
CA ASP A 548 -16.49 -26.94 -2.59
C ASP A 548 -15.93 -26.34 -3.89
N LYS A 549 -15.53 -27.20 -4.83
CA LYS A 549 -14.93 -26.74 -6.09
C LYS A 549 -16.00 -26.14 -6.99
N ILE A 550 -16.05 -24.81 -7.01
CA ILE A 550 -17.01 -24.02 -7.79
C ILE A 550 -16.80 -24.26 -9.28
N SER A 551 -17.85 -24.79 -9.94
CA SER A 551 -17.89 -24.90 -11.39
C SER A 551 -18.21 -23.54 -12.00
N MET A 552 -17.23 -22.98 -12.72
CA MET A 552 -17.43 -21.80 -13.55
C MET A 552 -17.97 -22.14 -14.96
N ILE A 553 -18.09 -23.43 -15.29
CA ILE A 553 -18.57 -23.93 -16.58
C ILE A 553 -19.99 -24.46 -16.51
N ARG A 554 -20.72 -24.26 -17.61
CA ARG A 554 -21.97 -24.99 -17.91
C ARG A 554 -21.63 -26.36 -18.55
N PRO A 555 -21.93 -27.51 -17.91
CA PRO A 555 -21.46 -28.82 -18.38
C PRO A 555 -22.02 -29.28 -19.73
N ASP A 556 -23.14 -28.71 -20.17
CA ASP A 556 -23.76 -28.98 -21.47
C ASP A 556 -23.02 -28.31 -22.64
N ILE A 557 -22.18 -27.30 -22.35
CA ILE A 557 -21.41 -26.58 -23.36
C ILE A 557 -20.04 -27.23 -23.53
N THR A 558 -19.95 -28.09 -24.53
CA THR A 558 -18.68 -28.68 -24.99
C THR A 558 -18.02 -27.90 -26.13
N LYS A 559 -18.60 -26.76 -26.55
CA LYS A 559 -18.08 -25.93 -27.66
C LYS A 559 -16.60 -25.59 -27.44
N LYS A 560 -15.86 -25.57 -28.53
CA LYS A 560 -14.43 -25.32 -28.61
C LYS A 560 -14.19 -24.10 -29.51
N ILE A 561 -13.75 -22.99 -28.90
CA ILE A 561 -13.66 -21.66 -29.51
C ILE A 561 -12.24 -21.35 -29.95
N GLY A 562 -11.98 -21.14 -31.24
CA GLY A 562 -10.62 -20.85 -31.71
C GLY A 562 -10.11 -19.46 -31.30
N GLN A 563 -8.79 -19.26 -31.20
CA GLN A 563 -8.21 -17.93 -30.92
C GLN A 563 -8.69 -16.87 -31.94
N ALA A 564 -8.73 -17.21 -33.23
CA ALA A 564 -9.27 -16.33 -34.28
C ALA A 564 -10.80 -16.14 -34.22
N GLU A 565 -11.52 -16.99 -33.47
CA GLU A 565 -12.94 -16.79 -33.18
C GLU A 565 -13.11 -15.83 -31.99
N LEU A 566 -12.29 -15.98 -30.94
CA LEU A 566 -12.20 -15.06 -29.80
C LEU A 566 -11.75 -13.64 -30.21
N GLU A 567 -10.85 -13.53 -31.19
CA GLU A 567 -10.37 -12.25 -31.75
C GLU A 567 -11.29 -11.70 -32.85
N SER A 568 -12.36 -12.41 -33.25
CA SER A 568 -13.26 -11.97 -34.32
C SER A 568 -14.05 -10.72 -33.93
N ASP A 569 -14.48 -9.92 -34.91
CA ASP A 569 -15.24 -8.69 -34.63
C ASP A 569 -16.57 -8.98 -33.92
N LYS A 570 -17.21 -10.12 -34.26
CA LYS A 570 -18.35 -10.64 -33.51
C LYS A 570 -18.03 -10.89 -32.03
N ALA A 571 -16.88 -11.48 -31.73
CA ALA A 571 -16.47 -11.75 -30.35
C ALA A 571 -16.10 -10.47 -29.59
N LYS A 572 -15.63 -9.42 -30.28
CA LYS A 572 -15.49 -8.07 -29.72
C LYS A 572 -16.85 -7.42 -29.44
N GLU A 573 -17.79 -7.47 -30.39
CA GLU A 573 -19.17 -6.96 -30.26
C GLU A 573 -19.95 -7.66 -29.12
N GLU A 574 -19.82 -8.98 -29.00
CA GLU A 574 -20.40 -9.75 -27.90
C GLU A 574 -19.52 -9.72 -26.62
N ALA A 575 -18.38 -9.03 -26.62
CA ALA A 575 -17.36 -8.95 -25.57
C ALA A 575 -17.03 -10.31 -24.92
N TRP A 576 -16.46 -11.22 -25.71
CA TRP A 576 -15.99 -12.51 -25.25
C TRP A 576 -14.68 -12.35 -24.48
N PHE A 577 -14.57 -12.93 -23.29
CA PHE A 577 -13.35 -12.88 -22.46
C PHE A 577 -13.05 -14.26 -21.88
N VAL A 578 -11.78 -14.49 -21.51
CA VAL A 578 -11.32 -15.77 -20.95
C VAL A 578 -11.09 -15.66 -19.44
N VAL A 579 -11.57 -16.65 -18.68
CA VAL A 579 -11.19 -16.85 -17.26
C VAL A 579 -10.83 -18.32 -17.04
N CYS A 580 -9.63 -18.57 -16.53
CA CYS A 580 -9.05 -19.91 -16.31
C CYS A 580 -9.04 -20.83 -17.55
N GLY A 581 -9.04 -20.27 -18.76
CA GLY A 581 -9.02 -21.01 -20.04
C GLY A 581 -10.39 -21.29 -20.67
N GLU A 582 -11.48 -20.93 -20.00
CA GLU A 582 -12.86 -21.05 -20.50
C GLU A 582 -13.36 -19.67 -20.99
N VAL A 583 -14.24 -19.65 -22.00
CA VAL A 583 -14.70 -18.42 -22.69
C VAL A 583 -16.14 -18.06 -22.29
N TYR A 584 -16.38 -16.78 -22.04
CA TYR A 584 -17.63 -16.23 -21.52
C TYR A 584 -18.12 -15.03 -22.36
N ILE A 585 -19.43 -14.86 -22.52
CA ILE A 585 -20.02 -13.68 -23.18
C ILE A 585 -20.29 -12.57 -22.16
N GLY A 586 -19.51 -11.50 -22.21
CA GLY A 586 -19.64 -10.31 -21.37
C GLY A 586 -20.86 -9.45 -21.69
N SER A 587 -21.19 -9.26 -22.97
CA SER A 587 -22.32 -8.42 -23.43
C SER A 587 -23.68 -8.76 -22.80
N LYS A 588 -23.89 -10.02 -22.43
CA LYS A 588 -25.11 -10.49 -21.75
C LYS A 588 -25.22 -10.02 -20.30
N PHE A 589 -24.11 -9.62 -19.67
CA PHE A 589 -24.06 -9.18 -18.27
C PHE A 589 -23.76 -7.67 -18.13
N PHE A 590 -23.48 -6.95 -19.22
CA PHE A 590 -23.17 -5.50 -19.25
C PHE A 590 -24.08 -4.60 -18.40
N LYS A 591 -25.37 -4.92 -18.30
CA LYS A 591 -26.36 -4.12 -17.56
C LYS A 591 -26.42 -4.44 -16.08
N ASP A 592 -26.00 -5.64 -15.71
CA ASP A 592 -26.06 -6.20 -14.36
C ASP A 592 -24.68 -6.20 -13.67
N HIS A 593 -23.60 -6.03 -14.44
CA HIS A 593 -22.24 -5.91 -13.93
C HIS A 593 -22.02 -4.59 -13.16
N PRO A 594 -21.59 -4.60 -11.89
CA PRO A 594 -21.47 -3.39 -11.08
C PRO A 594 -20.48 -2.33 -11.61
N GLY A 595 -19.46 -2.74 -12.37
CA GLY A 595 -18.51 -1.84 -13.05
C GLY A 595 -18.93 -1.41 -14.46
N GLY A 596 -20.04 -1.93 -14.98
CA GLY A 596 -20.59 -1.61 -16.30
C GLY A 596 -19.88 -2.25 -17.49
N ALA A 597 -20.47 -2.07 -18.68
CA ALA A 597 -19.96 -2.60 -19.94
C ALA A 597 -18.46 -2.33 -20.18
N PRO A 598 -17.92 -1.10 -19.98
CA PRO A 598 -16.50 -0.83 -20.24
C PRO A 598 -15.56 -1.73 -19.44
N SER A 599 -15.89 -2.06 -18.19
CA SER A 599 -15.05 -2.93 -17.36
C SER A 599 -14.96 -4.39 -17.85
N ILE A 600 -15.85 -4.82 -18.76
CA ILE A 600 -15.78 -6.13 -19.43
C ILE A 600 -15.29 -5.97 -20.88
N GLU A 601 -15.67 -4.91 -21.58
CA GLU A 601 -15.17 -4.56 -22.93
C GLU A 601 -13.64 -4.42 -22.96
N LEU A 602 -13.04 -3.92 -21.88
CA LEU A 602 -11.58 -3.80 -21.71
C LEU A 602 -10.82 -5.14 -21.70
N VAL A 603 -11.51 -6.26 -21.51
CA VAL A 603 -10.93 -7.61 -21.58
C VAL A 603 -11.54 -8.44 -22.71
N ALA A 604 -12.28 -7.81 -23.63
CA ALA A 604 -12.79 -8.48 -24.83
C ALA A 604 -11.64 -8.94 -25.73
N GLY A 605 -11.57 -10.25 -25.96
CA GLY A 605 -10.47 -10.93 -26.65
C GLY A 605 -9.24 -11.26 -25.77
N GLU A 606 -9.20 -10.82 -24.50
CA GLU A 606 -8.07 -11.05 -23.59
C GLU A 606 -8.34 -12.16 -22.55
N ASP A 607 -7.27 -12.59 -21.87
CA ASP A 607 -7.33 -13.45 -20.68
C ASP A 607 -7.47 -12.57 -19.43
N ALA A 608 -8.70 -12.50 -18.93
CA ALA A 608 -9.11 -11.67 -17.81
C ALA A 608 -8.83 -12.31 -16.45
N THR A 609 -8.16 -13.46 -16.38
CA THR A 609 -8.10 -14.28 -15.14
C THR A 609 -7.57 -13.50 -13.93
N GLU A 610 -6.56 -12.64 -14.09
CA GLU A 610 -5.99 -11.85 -12.98
C GLU A 610 -6.94 -10.73 -12.54
N ASP A 611 -7.39 -9.88 -13.46
CA ASP A 611 -8.37 -8.80 -13.21
C ASP A 611 -9.66 -9.37 -12.59
N PHE A 612 -10.13 -10.52 -13.09
CA PHE A 612 -11.32 -11.19 -12.57
C PHE A 612 -11.11 -11.67 -11.13
N MET A 613 -10.08 -12.47 -10.88
CA MET A 613 -9.84 -13.10 -9.57
C MET A 613 -9.43 -12.09 -8.48
N ALA A 614 -8.93 -10.91 -8.85
CA ALA A 614 -8.63 -9.82 -7.90
C ALA A 614 -9.88 -9.21 -7.25
N ILE A 615 -11.03 -9.22 -7.93
CA ILE A 615 -12.24 -8.49 -7.51
C ILE A 615 -13.49 -9.35 -7.38
N HIS A 616 -13.54 -10.52 -8.02
CA HIS A 616 -14.73 -11.37 -8.07
C HIS A 616 -14.72 -12.49 -7.03
N SER A 617 -15.71 -12.43 -6.14
CA SER A 617 -16.09 -13.50 -5.20
C SER A 617 -16.29 -14.87 -5.86
N SER A 618 -16.15 -15.93 -5.06
CA SER A 618 -16.67 -17.28 -5.29
C SER A 618 -18.07 -17.34 -5.94
N ASP A 619 -19.04 -16.52 -5.52
CA ASP A 619 -20.38 -16.54 -6.12
C ASP A 619 -20.43 -15.96 -7.56
N ALA A 620 -19.52 -15.06 -7.91
CA ALA A 620 -19.39 -14.58 -9.29
C ALA A 620 -18.69 -15.62 -10.18
N GLN A 621 -17.78 -16.42 -9.61
CA GLN A 621 -17.24 -17.62 -10.26
C GLN A 621 -18.36 -18.64 -10.57
N LYS A 622 -19.33 -18.83 -9.67
CA LYS A 622 -20.54 -19.65 -9.97
C LYS A 622 -21.36 -19.04 -11.12
N GLN A 623 -21.60 -17.72 -11.11
CA GLN A 623 -22.42 -17.03 -12.12
C GLN A 623 -21.79 -17.04 -13.52
N LEU A 624 -20.46 -17.12 -13.65
CA LEU A 624 -19.80 -17.31 -14.95
C LEU A 624 -20.34 -18.52 -15.73
N ALA A 625 -20.82 -19.58 -15.06
CA ALA A 625 -21.40 -20.74 -15.71
C ALA A 625 -22.65 -20.43 -16.56
N GLU A 626 -23.39 -19.35 -16.25
CA GLU A 626 -24.54 -18.90 -17.05
C GLU A 626 -24.09 -18.24 -18.37
N PHE A 627 -22.93 -17.56 -18.35
CA PHE A 627 -22.35 -16.80 -19.46
C PHE A 627 -21.32 -17.59 -20.28
N HIS A 628 -20.93 -18.78 -19.80
CA HIS A 628 -20.05 -19.72 -20.49
C HIS A 628 -20.56 -20.00 -21.91
N ILE A 629 -19.64 -20.05 -22.88
CA ILE A 629 -19.95 -20.39 -24.28
C ILE A 629 -18.99 -21.40 -24.90
N GLY A 630 -17.95 -21.83 -24.18
CA GLY A 630 -17.07 -22.92 -24.59
C GLY A 630 -15.64 -22.73 -24.08
N THR A 631 -14.86 -23.80 -24.09
CA THR A 631 -13.43 -23.71 -23.76
C THR A 631 -12.65 -23.07 -24.90
N LEU A 632 -11.60 -22.32 -24.58
CA LEU A 632 -10.66 -21.84 -25.58
C LEU A 632 -9.98 -23.05 -26.24
N HIS A 633 -10.17 -23.18 -27.54
CA HIS A 633 -9.71 -24.29 -28.35
C HIS A 633 -8.44 -23.94 -29.09
N GLN A 634 -7.55 -24.92 -29.07
CA GLN A 634 -6.27 -24.85 -29.73
C GLN A 634 -6.35 -25.83 -30.90
N VAL A 635 -6.15 -25.30 -32.10
CA VAL A 635 -6.28 -26.08 -33.33
C VAL A 635 -5.14 -27.09 -33.36
N ASN A 636 -5.47 -28.36 -33.18
CA ASN A 636 -4.54 -29.46 -33.44
C ASN A 636 -4.18 -29.45 -34.93
N ALA A 637 -2.94 -29.11 -35.26
CA ALA A 637 -2.43 -29.02 -36.63
C ALA A 637 -2.15 -30.41 -37.27
N GLU A 638 -3.06 -31.38 -37.07
CA GLU A 638 -2.89 -32.78 -37.48
C GLU A 638 -4.16 -33.38 -38.13
N ALA A 639 -4.84 -32.59 -38.98
CA ALA A 639 -5.96 -33.08 -39.79
C ALA A 639 -6.12 -32.30 -41.11
N ASN A 640 -5.20 -32.49 -42.08
CA ASN A 640 -5.43 -32.25 -43.51
C ASN A 640 -4.23 -32.69 -44.38
N VAL A 641 -4.05 -34.00 -44.59
CA VAL A 641 -3.15 -34.54 -45.63
C VAL A 641 -3.85 -35.67 -46.40
N SER A 642 -4.69 -35.28 -47.36
CA SER A 642 -5.28 -36.21 -48.35
C SER A 642 -5.62 -35.48 -49.64
N ILE A 643 -4.58 -35.29 -50.47
CA ILE A 643 -4.54 -35.38 -51.95
C ILE A 643 -5.94 -35.41 -52.61
N THR A 644 -6.34 -34.44 -53.44
CA THR A 644 -5.79 -34.23 -54.79
C THR A 644 -5.59 -32.76 -55.20
N ALA A 645 -4.66 -32.54 -56.14
CA ALA A 645 -4.64 -31.33 -56.95
C ALA A 645 -5.65 -31.43 -58.10
N ASP A 646 -6.38 -30.34 -58.37
CA ASP A 646 -6.96 -29.99 -59.69
C ASP A 646 -7.80 -28.68 -59.65
N ASN A 647 -8.41 -28.35 -58.50
CA ASN A 647 -9.33 -27.19 -58.38
C ASN A 647 -8.65 -25.82 -58.14
N ALA A 648 -7.40 -25.64 -58.57
CA ALA A 648 -6.62 -24.41 -58.33
C ALA A 648 -7.02 -23.20 -59.22
N ALA A 649 -8.10 -23.29 -60.01
CA ALA A 649 -8.40 -22.33 -61.07
C ALA A 649 -9.91 -22.03 -61.23
N LYS A 650 -10.56 -21.42 -60.20
CA LYS A 650 -11.92 -20.85 -60.37
C LYS A 650 -12.42 -19.77 -59.40
N SER A 651 -11.64 -19.36 -58.39
CA SER A 651 -12.07 -18.35 -57.39
C SER A 651 -11.19 -17.11 -57.32
N ALA A 652 -10.41 -16.84 -58.38
CA ALA A 652 -9.50 -15.70 -58.47
C ALA A 652 -10.15 -14.49 -59.21
N SER A 653 -11.37 -14.11 -58.84
CA SER A 653 -11.95 -12.81 -59.23
C SER A 653 -13.10 -12.38 -58.31
N THR A 654 -13.19 -11.06 -58.07
CA THR A 654 -14.25 -10.28 -57.39
C THR A 654 -13.86 -9.74 -56.00
N LEU A 655 -13.97 -8.40 -55.88
CA LEU A 655 -13.89 -7.57 -54.65
C LEU A 655 -12.52 -7.40 -53.95
N THR A 656 -11.62 -6.67 -54.61
CA THR A 656 -10.69 -5.77 -53.92
C THR A 656 -11.40 -4.49 -53.47
N SER A 657 -11.34 -4.14 -52.18
CA SER A 657 -10.99 -2.79 -51.67
C SER A 657 -11.30 -2.59 -50.18
N VAL A 658 -10.53 -1.66 -49.57
CA VAL A 658 -10.64 -1.11 -48.19
C VAL A 658 -10.13 -2.03 -47.05
N VAL A 659 -9.46 -1.40 -46.07
CA VAL A 659 -8.73 -1.95 -44.91
C VAL A 659 -7.58 -2.90 -45.25
N GLY A 660 -6.36 -2.38 -45.25
CA GLY A 660 -5.13 -3.16 -45.35
C GLY A 660 -4.37 -3.24 -44.02
N ASN A 661 -4.35 -4.43 -43.43
CA ASN A 661 -3.21 -5.03 -42.71
C ASN A 661 -3.51 -6.54 -42.64
N SER A 662 -2.66 -7.37 -43.26
CA SER A 662 -3.05 -8.71 -43.70
C SER A 662 -2.80 -9.83 -42.68
N ILE A 663 -3.56 -10.93 -42.83
CA ILE A 663 -3.52 -12.13 -42.00
C ILE A 663 -2.34 -13.08 -42.38
N GLU A 664 -1.40 -12.59 -43.18
CA GLU A 664 -0.28 -13.37 -43.75
C GLU A 664 0.83 -13.69 -42.73
N ASP A 665 0.87 -12.96 -41.61
CA ASP A 665 2.02 -12.88 -40.69
C ASP A 665 2.27 -14.09 -39.77
N VAL A 666 1.38 -15.09 -39.74
CA VAL A 666 1.41 -16.17 -38.73
C VAL A 666 2.30 -17.37 -39.12
N ASN A 667 2.53 -17.58 -40.42
CA ASN A 667 3.21 -18.76 -40.97
C ASN A 667 4.57 -18.44 -41.63
N ASP A 668 5.08 -17.22 -41.46
CA ASP A 668 6.38 -16.80 -42.00
C ASP A 668 7.55 -17.37 -41.18
N PRO A 669 8.38 -18.27 -41.74
CA PRO A 669 9.52 -18.86 -41.02
C PRO A 669 10.69 -17.88 -40.84
N THR A 670 10.67 -16.71 -41.51
CA THR A 670 11.66 -15.64 -41.31
C THR A 670 11.39 -14.81 -40.05
N LYS A 671 10.21 -14.95 -39.43
CA LYS A 671 9.82 -14.25 -38.20
C LYS A 671 10.11 -15.10 -36.96
N PRO A 672 10.51 -14.48 -35.83
CA PRO A 672 10.81 -15.22 -34.60
C PRO A 672 9.59 -16.00 -34.07
N PHE A 673 9.87 -17.17 -33.47
CA PHE A 673 8.83 -18.10 -33.03
C PHE A 673 7.98 -17.59 -31.86
N LEU A 674 8.62 -16.97 -30.86
CA LEU A 674 7.94 -16.41 -29.69
C LEU A 674 7.26 -15.07 -30.02
N GLN A 675 6.04 -14.91 -29.53
CA GLN A 675 5.23 -13.69 -29.65
C GLN A 675 4.57 -13.38 -28.31
N THR A 676 4.79 -12.20 -27.73
CA THR A 676 4.50 -11.91 -26.30
C THR A 676 3.05 -12.17 -25.88
N LYS A 677 2.09 -11.98 -26.80
CA LYS A 677 0.66 -12.22 -26.56
C LYS A 677 0.16 -13.63 -26.91
N LYS A 678 0.97 -14.49 -27.57
CA LYS A 678 0.49 -15.73 -28.20
C LYS A 678 1.18 -16.98 -27.67
N TRP A 679 0.39 -18.01 -27.37
CA TRP A 679 0.88 -19.36 -27.11
C TRP A 679 1.16 -20.11 -28.41
N ASN A 680 2.32 -20.74 -28.50
CA ASN A 680 2.76 -21.49 -29.67
C ASN A 680 3.14 -22.91 -29.25
N SER A 681 2.47 -23.91 -29.84
CA SER A 681 2.73 -25.33 -29.56
C SER A 681 4.06 -25.78 -30.18
N VAL A 682 4.82 -26.59 -29.46
CA VAL A 682 6.10 -27.21 -29.86
C VAL A 682 6.11 -28.68 -29.49
N LYS A 683 6.78 -29.52 -30.30
CA LYS A 683 6.87 -30.97 -30.08
C LYS A 683 8.19 -31.41 -29.48
N LEU A 684 8.15 -32.26 -28.46
CA LEU A 684 9.29 -32.87 -27.81
C LEU A 684 9.97 -33.87 -28.76
N VAL A 685 11.22 -33.61 -29.13
CA VAL A 685 12.00 -34.47 -30.05
C VAL A 685 13.15 -35.20 -29.37
N GLU A 686 13.64 -34.70 -28.23
CA GLU A 686 14.78 -35.27 -27.51
C GLU A 686 14.63 -35.08 -25.99
N ILE A 687 15.05 -36.08 -25.20
CA ILE A 687 15.19 -35.95 -23.74
C ILE A 687 16.59 -36.42 -23.37
N ARG A 688 17.42 -35.53 -22.80
CA ARG A 688 18.77 -35.86 -22.29
C ARG A 688 18.77 -35.81 -20.76
N ALA A 689 19.24 -36.85 -20.09
CA ALA A 689 19.49 -36.81 -18.65
C ALA A 689 20.76 -36.00 -18.36
N VAL A 690 20.74 -35.20 -17.28
CA VAL A 690 21.88 -34.37 -16.83
C VAL A 690 22.33 -34.77 -15.43
N SER A 691 21.37 -34.99 -14.52
CA SER A 691 21.64 -35.56 -13.19
C SER A 691 20.50 -36.49 -12.77
N LYS A 692 20.60 -37.09 -11.58
CA LYS A 692 19.55 -37.93 -10.96
C LYS A 692 18.16 -37.28 -10.97
N ASN A 693 18.09 -35.95 -10.95
CA ASN A 693 16.84 -35.19 -10.95
C ASN A 693 16.86 -33.98 -11.91
N ALA A 694 17.70 -33.98 -12.95
CA ALA A 694 17.69 -32.91 -13.95
C ALA A 694 17.77 -33.49 -15.37
N LYS A 695 16.94 -32.95 -16.28
CA LYS A 695 16.84 -33.38 -17.68
C LYS A 695 16.72 -32.16 -18.61
N VAL A 696 17.32 -32.23 -19.80
CA VAL A 696 17.04 -31.30 -20.90
C VAL A 696 15.97 -31.90 -21.80
N PHE A 697 14.92 -31.14 -22.05
CA PHE A 697 13.85 -31.47 -22.99
C PHE A 697 13.98 -30.56 -24.22
N ARG A 698 14.23 -31.15 -25.39
CA ARG A 698 14.36 -30.41 -26.67
C ARG A 698 13.04 -30.40 -27.41
N PHE A 699 12.55 -29.21 -27.74
CA PHE A 699 11.34 -29.05 -28.52
C PHE A 699 11.63 -28.43 -29.88
N ALA A 700 11.02 -28.96 -30.94
CA ALA A 700 11.15 -28.43 -32.30
C ALA A 700 10.22 -27.22 -32.53
N LEU A 701 10.73 -26.20 -33.23
CA LEU A 701 9.98 -25.04 -33.72
C LEU A 701 9.31 -25.37 -35.07
N ARG A 702 8.67 -24.38 -35.74
CA ARG A 702 7.89 -24.63 -36.98
C ARG A 702 8.76 -24.95 -38.18
N ASP A 703 9.87 -24.24 -38.33
CA ASP A 703 10.89 -24.51 -39.36
C ASP A 703 12.27 -24.67 -38.72
N LYS A 704 13.09 -25.54 -39.31
CA LYS A 704 14.45 -25.86 -38.87
C LYS A 704 15.42 -24.65 -38.83
N ASN A 705 15.11 -23.57 -39.55
CA ASN A 705 15.90 -22.35 -39.59
C ASN A 705 15.28 -21.21 -38.76
N GLN A 706 14.13 -21.42 -38.11
CA GLN A 706 13.42 -20.38 -37.36
C GLN A 706 14.16 -20.03 -36.07
N GLU A 707 14.29 -18.73 -35.79
CA GLU A 707 14.85 -18.21 -34.54
C GLU A 707 13.80 -18.21 -33.41
N LEU A 708 14.25 -18.44 -32.17
CA LEU A 708 13.33 -18.50 -31.02
C LEU A 708 12.65 -17.15 -30.72
N GLY A 709 13.37 -16.03 -30.88
CA GLY A 709 12.83 -14.69 -30.54
C GLY A 709 12.94 -14.32 -29.06
N LEU A 710 14.02 -14.73 -28.41
CA LEU A 710 14.29 -14.47 -27.00
C LEU A 710 15.61 -13.72 -26.83
N ALA A 711 15.59 -12.53 -26.21
CA ALA A 711 16.83 -11.80 -25.93
C ALA A 711 17.51 -12.33 -24.65
N PHE A 712 18.83 -12.17 -24.55
CA PHE A 712 19.58 -12.61 -23.37
C PHE A 712 19.16 -11.82 -22.12
N GLY A 713 18.80 -12.56 -21.05
CA GLY A 713 18.16 -12.03 -19.85
C GLY A 713 16.66 -12.33 -19.78
N GLN A 714 16.01 -12.50 -20.92
CA GLN A 714 14.58 -12.82 -21.00
C GLN A 714 14.33 -14.33 -20.88
N HIS A 715 13.09 -14.66 -20.53
CA HIS A 715 12.59 -16.02 -20.33
C HIS A 715 11.29 -16.24 -21.13
N LEU A 716 10.74 -17.45 -21.07
CA LEU A 716 9.44 -17.79 -21.66
C LEU A 716 8.52 -18.46 -20.62
N TYR A 717 7.21 -18.37 -20.84
CA TYR A 717 6.24 -19.23 -20.17
C TYR A 717 6.15 -20.57 -20.90
N VAL A 718 6.26 -21.67 -20.16
CA VAL A 718 5.81 -23.00 -20.58
C VAL A 718 4.41 -23.24 -20.03
N ARG A 719 3.55 -23.87 -20.82
CA ARG A 719 2.31 -24.50 -20.37
C ARG A 719 2.18 -25.91 -20.94
N LEU A 720 1.74 -26.87 -20.12
CA LEU A 720 1.55 -28.27 -20.53
C LEU A 720 0.38 -28.93 -19.78
N ARG A 721 -0.10 -30.06 -20.30
CA ARG A 721 -1.10 -30.91 -19.64
C ARG A 721 -0.44 -32.13 -19.00
N ARG A 722 -0.67 -32.36 -17.71
CA ARG A 722 -0.11 -33.54 -17.01
C ARG A 722 -0.76 -34.82 -17.53
N LYS A 723 0.04 -35.79 -17.98
CA LYS A 723 -0.44 -37.19 -18.11
C LYS A 723 -0.80 -37.71 -16.72
N GLY A 724 -1.96 -38.36 -16.61
CA GLY A 724 -2.69 -38.45 -15.35
C GLY A 724 -2.04 -39.33 -14.29
N ALA A 725 -2.00 -38.85 -13.05
CA ALA A 725 -1.93 -39.72 -11.88
C ALA A 725 -3.36 -40.18 -11.55
N ALA A 726 -3.61 -41.49 -11.59
CA ALA A 726 -4.92 -42.04 -11.25
C ALA A 726 -5.21 -41.86 -9.74
N ARG A 727 -6.16 -40.99 -9.39
CA ARG A 727 -6.75 -41.00 -8.04
C ARG A 727 -7.60 -42.27 -7.92
N SER A 728 -7.57 -42.93 -6.77
CA SER A 728 -8.28 -44.19 -6.47
C SER A 728 -9.80 -44.03 -6.30
N THR A 729 -10.38 -42.98 -6.89
CA THR A 729 -11.80 -42.62 -6.91
C THR A 729 -12.21 -42.48 -8.38
N GLY A 730 -12.82 -43.52 -8.94
CA GLY A 730 -12.96 -43.69 -10.40
C GLY A 730 -13.83 -42.64 -11.10
N ALA A 731 -13.19 -41.61 -11.64
CA ALA A 731 -13.78 -40.56 -12.49
C ALA A 731 -12.77 -40.12 -13.56
N ASP A 732 -12.52 -41.03 -14.51
CA ASP A 732 -11.71 -40.85 -15.72
C ASP A 732 -12.43 -39.96 -16.77
N MET A 733 -11.80 -39.13 -17.64
CA MET A 733 -10.37 -38.81 -17.85
C MET A 733 -10.25 -37.32 -18.28
N LEU A 734 -9.24 -36.58 -17.80
CA LEU A 734 -8.45 -35.58 -18.55
C LEU A 734 -7.46 -34.85 -17.62
N GLY A 735 -6.23 -34.60 -18.09
CA GLY A 735 -5.15 -34.06 -17.26
C GLY A 735 -5.28 -32.59 -16.88
N GLU A 736 -4.74 -32.23 -15.70
CA GLU A 736 -4.55 -30.87 -15.20
C GLU A 736 -3.63 -30.05 -16.13
N MET A 737 -3.96 -28.78 -16.37
CA MET A 737 -3.09 -27.81 -17.05
C MET A 737 -2.20 -27.09 -16.03
N VAL A 738 -0.90 -27.00 -16.32
CA VAL A 738 0.11 -26.37 -15.45
C VAL A 738 1.02 -25.46 -16.28
N GLN A 739 1.39 -24.30 -15.73
CA GLN A 739 2.27 -23.33 -16.38
C GLN A 739 3.34 -22.75 -15.43
N ARG A 740 4.50 -22.38 -15.97
CA ARG A 740 5.60 -21.72 -15.23
C ARG A 740 6.54 -20.99 -16.20
N ALA A 741 7.27 -19.99 -15.70
CA ALA A 741 8.42 -19.42 -16.40
C ALA A 741 9.58 -20.44 -16.47
N TYR A 742 10.33 -20.39 -17.57
CA TYR A 742 11.61 -21.08 -17.79
C TYR A 742 12.52 -20.23 -18.68
N THR A 743 13.81 -20.17 -18.36
CA THR A 743 14.84 -19.66 -19.27
C THR A 743 15.47 -20.83 -20.04
N PRO A 744 15.36 -20.89 -21.38
CA PRO A 744 15.94 -21.96 -22.18
C PRO A 744 17.47 -21.93 -22.21
N LEU A 745 18.06 -23.04 -22.67
CA LEU A 745 19.43 -23.11 -23.12
C LEU A 745 19.46 -22.95 -24.65
N PHE A 746 20.17 -21.93 -25.13
CA PHE A 746 20.43 -21.69 -26.55
C PHE A 746 21.74 -20.91 -26.77
N GLU A 747 22.36 -21.09 -27.93
CA GLU A 747 23.48 -20.31 -28.45
C GLU A 747 22.98 -19.29 -29.49
N ARG A 748 23.82 -18.29 -29.87
CA ARG A 748 23.36 -17.19 -30.75
C ARG A 748 22.84 -17.64 -32.12
N ASP A 749 23.35 -18.76 -32.62
CA ASP A 749 23.00 -19.33 -33.93
C ASP A 749 22.05 -20.53 -33.84
N ASP A 750 21.53 -20.87 -32.66
CA ASP A 750 20.57 -21.98 -32.49
C ASP A 750 19.24 -21.68 -33.16
N LYS A 751 18.84 -22.58 -34.07
CA LYS A 751 17.65 -22.42 -34.93
C LYS A 751 16.86 -23.72 -35.02
N GLY A 752 15.55 -23.60 -35.10
CA GLY A 752 14.62 -24.72 -35.27
C GLY A 752 14.33 -25.56 -34.04
N PHE A 753 14.97 -25.31 -32.90
CA PHE A 753 14.65 -25.98 -31.63
C PHE A 753 14.77 -25.04 -30.41
N VAL A 754 14.36 -25.54 -29.25
CA VAL A 754 14.56 -24.90 -27.94
C VAL A 754 14.78 -25.96 -26.85
N ASP A 755 15.85 -25.82 -26.08
CA ASP A 755 16.23 -26.76 -25.02
C ASP A 755 15.82 -26.23 -23.64
N LEU A 756 14.99 -26.97 -22.91
CA LEU A 756 14.56 -26.63 -21.55
C LEU A 756 15.22 -27.56 -20.54
N LEU A 757 16.16 -27.04 -19.75
CA LEU A 757 16.72 -27.74 -18.59
C LEU A 757 15.75 -27.66 -17.42
N VAL A 758 15.17 -28.80 -17.03
CA VAL A 758 14.17 -28.89 -15.97
C VAL A 758 14.69 -29.78 -14.84
N LYS A 759 14.69 -29.24 -13.62
CA LYS A 759 14.92 -30.00 -12.39
C LYS A 759 13.60 -30.61 -11.91
N ILE A 760 13.60 -31.92 -11.68
CA ILE A 760 12.43 -32.76 -11.36
C ILE A 760 12.31 -32.89 -9.84
N TYR A 761 11.30 -32.25 -9.26
CA TYR A 761 11.02 -32.35 -7.83
C TYR A 761 10.10 -33.55 -7.59
N TYR A 762 10.69 -34.73 -7.41
CA TYR A 762 9.97 -35.95 -7.02
C TYR A 762 9.36 -35.80 -5.61
N PRO A 763 8.24 -36.51 -5.30
CA PRO A 763 7.66 -36.51 -3.97
C PRO A 763 8.62 -36.96 -2.86
N THR A 764 8.52 -36.33 -1.70
CA THR A 764 9.20 -36.73 -0.45
C THR A 764 8.19 -36.75 0.71
N PRO A 765 8.51 -37.31 1.89
CA PRO A 765 7.61 -37.23 3.06
C PRO A 765 7.23 -35.79 3.46
N GLU A 766 8.13 -34.83 3.22
CA GLU A 766 7.94 -33.40 3.49
C GLU A 766 7.21 -32.68 2.34
N PHE A 767 7.29 -33.18 1.11
CA PHE A 767 6.64 -32.63 -0.08
C PHE A 767 5.92 -33.75 -0.88
N PRO A 768 4.78 -34.26 -0.38
CA PRO A 768 4.16 -35.50 -0.89
C PRO A 768 3.52 -35.39 -2.29
N GLU A 769 3.28 -34.18 -2.81
CA GLU A 769 2.83 -33.98 -4.20
C GLU A 769 3.99 -33.89 -5.22
N GLY A 770 5.21 -33.60 -4.77
CA GLY A 770 6.31 -33.15 -5.64
C GLY A 770 6.00 -31.83 -6.37
N GLY A 771 6.85 -31.44 -7.32
CA GLY A 771 6.67 -30.20 -8.10
C GLY A 771 5.75 -30.43 -9.30
N ARG A 772 4.52 -29.90 -9.26
CA ARG A 772 3.44 -30.25 -10.21
C ARG A 772 3.81 -30.14 -11.69
N ILE A 773 4.41 -29.05 -12.14
CA ILE A 773 4.84 -28.93 -13.56
C ILE A 773 6.06 -29.79 -13.87
N THR A 774 6.97 -29.98 -12.91
CA THR A 774 8.21 -30.74 -13.13
C THR A 774 7.95 -32.24 -13.19
N LEU A 775 6.97 -32.73 -12.44
CA LEU A 775 6.37 -34.05 -12.64
C LEU A 775 5.55 -34.10 -13.93
N GLY A 776 4.94 -33.00 -14.37
CA GLY A 776 4.35 -32.89 -15.71
C GLY A 776 5.37 -33.14 -16.82
N PHE A 777 6.55 -32.50 -16.74
CA PHE A 777 7.72 -32.76 -17.60
C PHE A 777 8.22 -34.21 -17.48
N GLU A 778 8.27 -34.78 -16.27
CA GLU A 778 8.76 -36.15 -16.05
C GLU A 778 7.95 -37.23 -16.79
N HIS A 779 6.66 -36.99 -17.02
CA HIS A 779 5.78 -37.89 -17.79
C HIS A 779 5.76 -37.59 -19.29
N LEU A 780 6.52 -36.60 -19.80
CA LEU A 780 6.58 -36.33 -21.23
C LEU A 780 7.38 -37.42 -21.96
N THR A 781 6.84 -37.87 -23.08
CA THR A 781 7.45 -38.80 -24.03
C THR A 781 7.73 -38.10 -25.35
N ILE A 782 8.80 -38.51 -26.06
CA ILE A 782 9.10 -37.97 -27.40
C ILE A 782 7.86 -38.09 -28.31
N GLY A 783 7.50 -37.00 -28.96
CA GLY A 783 6.25 -36.80 -29.71
C GLY A 783 5.21 -35.92 -29.00
N ASP A 784 5.27 -35.79 -27.67
CA ASP A 784 4.35 -34.94 -26.89
C ASP A 784 4.50 -33.46 -27.25
N SER A 785 3.44 -32.68 -27.06
CA SER A 785 3.44 -31.23 -27.26
C SER A 785 3.34 -30.46 -25.95
N ILE A 786 4.07 -29.35 -25.85
CA ILE A 786 3.88 -28.29 -24.84
C ILE A 786 3.67 -26.95 -25.56
N GLU A 787 3.31 -25.91 -24.83
CA GLU A 787 3.12 -24.57 -25.37
C GLU A 787 4.11 -23.57 -24.78
N LEU A 788 4.59 -22.65 -25.62
CA LEU A 788 5.51 -21.58 -25.24
C LEU A 788 4.90 -20.19 -25.54
N LYS A 789 5.07 -19.23 -24.63
CA LYS A 789 4.73 -17.81 -24.81
C LYS A 789 5.85 -16.92 -24.26
N GLY A 790 6.22 -15.87 -24.99
CA GLY A 790 7.32 -14.96 -24.64
C GLY A 790 7.64 -14.03 -25.81
N PRO A 791 8.72 -13.24 -25.77
CA PRO A 791 9.63 -13.07 -24.63
C PRO A 791 8.97 -12.36 -23.45
N ILE A 792 9.52 -12.58 -22.25
CA ILE A 792 9.16 -11.92 -20.98
C ILE A 792 10.41 -11.69 -20.12
N GLY A 793 10.36 -10.71 -19.21
CA GLY A 793 11.48 -10.33 -18.34
C GLY A 793 11.97 -8.91 -18.58
N ASN A 794 12.38 -8.23 -17.51
CA ASN A 794 12.71 -6.79 -17.51
C ASN A 794 14.21 -6.52 -17.71
N PHE A 795 15.07 -7.52 -17.51
CA PHE A 795 16.49 -7.47 -17.81
C PHE A 795 16.80 -7.92 -19.26
N ILE A 796 17.55 -7.11 -20.01
CA ILE A 796 18.01 -7.44 -21.37
C ILE A 796 19.48 -7.04 -21.54
N TRP A 797 20.35 -7.98 -21.91
CA TRP A 797 21.73 -7.64 -22.29
C TRP A 797 21.77 -7.11 -23.74
N LYS A 798 22.09 -5.81 -23.91
CA LYS A 798 22.18 -5.13 -25.21
C LYS A 798 23.57 -5.20 -25.85
N GLY A 799 24.57 -5.68 -25.13
CA GLY A 799 25.96 -5.70 -25.56
C GLY A 799 26.67 -4.35 -25.40
N ARG A 800 27.97 -4.30 -25.74
CA ARG A 800 28.93 -3.21 -25.46
C ARG A 800 28.98 -2.83 -23.98
N GLY A 801 28.75 -3.82 -23.11
CA GLY A 801 28.62 -3.60 -21.67
C GLY A 801 27.42 -2.74 -21.28
N ILE A 802 26.32 -2.80 -22.03
CA ILE A 802 25.04 -2.15 -21.71
C ILE A 802 23.98 -3.21 -21.43
N ALA A 803 23.24 -3.03 -20.35
CA ALA A 803 22.02 -3.78 -20.05
C ALA A 803 20.83 -2.82 -19.98
N THR A 804 19.65 -3.27 -20.39
CA THR A 804 18.37 -2.63 -20.03
C THR A 804 17.84 -3.27 -18.76
N PHE A 805 17.38 -2.47 -17.80
CA PHE A 805 16.61 -2.91 -16.65
C PHE A 805 15.47 -1.92 -16.39
N ASN A 806 14.24 -2.40 -16.25
CA ASN A 806 13.03 -1.55 -16.10
C ASN A 806 12.98 -0.41 -17.15
N HIS A 807 13.25 -0.75 -18.40
CA HIS A 807 13.32 0.15 -19.57
C HIS A 807 14.43 1.22 -19.56
N GLN A 808 15.29 1.28 -18.52
CA GLN A 808 16.45 2.16 -18.47
C GLN A 808 17.71 1.41 -18.92
N ASP A 809 18.57 2.05 -19.71
CA ASP A 809 19.86 1.50 -20.14
C ASP A 809 20.98 1.90 -19.17
N ILE A 810 21.67 0.91 -18.62
CA ILE A 810 22.78 1.06 -17.68
C ILE A 810 24.09 0.52 -18.27
N ARG A 811 25.19 1.25 -18.06
CA ARG A 811 26.55 0.75 -18.33
C ARG A 811 26.95 -0.21 -17.20
N VAL A 812 27.35 -1.43 -17.56
CA VAL A 812 27.76 -2.49 -16.64
C VAL A 812 29.20 -2.89 -16.93
N SER A 813 30.16 -2.45 -16.12
CA SER A 813 31.57 -2.82 -16.26
C SER A 813 31.98 -4.00 -15.36
N GLU A 814 31.23 -4.26 -14.29
CA GLU A 814 31.37 -5.44 -13.43
C GLU A 814 29.99 -6.05 -13.09
N ILE A 815 29.84 -7.37 -13.19
CA ILE A 815 28.59 -8.06 -12.90
C ILE A 815 28.79 -9.32 -12.03
N GLY A 816 28.07 -9.39 -10.91
CA GLY A 816 27.92 -10.59 -10.10
C GLY A 816 26.71 -11.41 -10.56
N LEU A 817 26.85 -12.72 -10.61
CA LEU A 817 25.84 -13.67 -11.08
C LEU A 817 25.73 -14.81 -10.05
N ILE A 818 24.63 -14.84 -9.28
CA ILE A 818 24.44 -15.78 -8.16
C ILE A 818 23.35 -16.79 -8.51
N CYS A 819 23.63 -18.08 -8.36
CA CYS A 819 22.68 -19.14 -8.71
C CYS A 819 22.71 -20.38 -7.82
N ALA A 820 21.67 -21.21 -8.02
CA ALA A 820 21.57 -22.57 -7.49
C ALA A 820 20.61 -23.42 -8.33
N GLY A 821 20.95 -24.70 -8.55
CA GLY A 821 20.10 -25.67 -9.25
C GLY A 821 19.71 -25.22 -10.66
N SER A 822 18.41 -25.26 -10.98
CA SER A 822 17.91 -24.78 -12.28
C SER A 822 18.06 -23.27 -12.49
N GLY A 823 18.38 -22.49 -11.44
CA GLY A 823 18.66 -21.06 -11.55
C GLY A 823 19.93 -20.73 -12.35
N ILE A 824 20.74 -21.74 -12.69
CA ILE A 824 21.88 -21.55 -13.60
C ILE A 824 21.46 -21.12 -15.01
N THR A 825 20.26 -21.46 -15.51
CA THR A 825 19.95 -21.23 -16.94
C THR A 825 19.93 -19.75 -17.34
N PRO A 826 19.28 -18.80 -16.62
CA PRO A 826 19.43 -17.37 -16.93
C PRO A 826 20.86 -16.86 -16.71
N ILE A 827 21.57 -17.37 -15.69
CA ILE A 827 22.95 -16.95 -15.40
C ILE A 827 23.91 -17.37 -16.53
N LEU A 828 23.80 -18.59 -17.04
CA LEU A 828 24.57 -19.08 -18.19
C LEU A 828 24.21 -18.33 -19.47
N GLN A 829 22.93 -17.98 -19.68
CA GLN A 829 22.51 -17.18 -20.82
C GLN A 829 23.07 -15.75 -20.77
N VAL A 830 23.10 -15.10 -19.60
CA VAL A 830 23.75 -13.78 -19.43
C VAL A 830 25.28 -13.89 -19.60
N LEU A 831 25.92 -14.93 -19.06
CA LEU A 831 27.35 -15.20 -19.26
C LEU A 831 27.70 -15.38 -20.75
N ARG A 832 26.96 -16.22 -21.48
CA ARG A 832 27.09 -16.39 -22.94
C ARG A 832 26.89 -15.05 -23.67
N ALA A 833 25.91 -14.25 -23.26
CA ALA A 833 25.61 -12.96 -23.89
C ALA A 833 26.77 -11.96 -23.81
N ILE A 834 27.45 -11.91 -22.65
CA ILE A 834 28.61 -11.06 -22.37
C ILE A 834 29.83 -11.54 -23.16
N LEU A 835 30.13 -12.84 -23.13
CA LEU A 835 31.34 -13.40 -23.74
C LEU A 835 31.27 -13.49 -25.27
N SER A 836 30.08 -13.73 -25.83
CA SER A 836 29.87 -13.80 -27.28
C SER A 836 29.61 -12.44 -27.95
N ASP A 837 29.93 -11.31 -27.31
CA ASP A 837 29.77 -9.98 -27.89
C ASP A 837 31.03 -9.52 -28.66
N PRO A 838 30.97 -9.48 -30.01
CA PRO A 838 32.14 -9.25 -30.86
C PRO A 838 32.65 -7.80 -30.84
N LEU A 839 31.89 -6.84 -30.26
CA LEU A 839 32.32 -5.44 -30.21
C LEU A 839 33.15 -5.15 -28.95
N SER A 840 32.82 -5.77 -27.81
CA SER A 840 33.68 -5.76 -26.62
C SER A 840 35.02 -6.49 -26.81
N CYS A 841 35.16 -7.31 -27.85
CA CYS A 841 36.44 -7.91 -28.24
C CYS A 841 37.41 -6.92 -28.90
N GLN A 842 36.97 -5.70 -29.25
CA GLN A 842 37.77 -4.70 -29.98
C GLN A 842 38.16 -3.47 -29.14
N ASP A 843 37.47 -3.22 -28.01
CA ASP A 843 37.80 -2.16 -27.06
C ASP A 843 37.75 -2.70 -25.62
N GLU A 844 38.91 -2.71 -24.96
CA GLU A 844 39.06 -3.08 -23.55
C GLU A 844 38.10 -2.31 -22.62
N LYS A 845 37.74 -1.07 -22.96
CA LYS A 845 36.82 -0.23 -22.17
C LYS A 845 35.35 -0.66 -22.26
N LEU A 846 35.01 -1.54 -23.20
CA LEU A 846 33.65 -2.09 -23.38
C LEU A 846 33.50 -3.50 -22.81
N LYS A 847 34.58 -4.16 -22.39
CA LYS A 847 34.51 -5.44 -21.69
C LYS A 847 33.77 -5.31 -20.35
N THR A 848 33.20 -6.43 -19.91
CA THR A 848 32.50 -6.58 -18.63
C THR A 848 33.14 -7.73 -17.87
N LYS A 849 33.57 -7.50 -16.63
CA LYS A 849 34.08 -8.58 -15.76
C LYS A 849 32.91 -9.28 -15.07
N VAL A 850 33.00 -10.60 -14.95
CA VAL A 850 31.90 -11.47 -14.48
C VAL A 850 32.37 -12.32 -13.30
N TRP A 851 31.57 -12.33 -12.23
CA TRP A 851 31.75 -13.21 -11.07
C TRP A 851 30.54 -14.14 -10.98
N VAL A 852 30.77 -15.45 -10.99
CA VAL A 852 29.72 -16.47 -10.86
C VAL A 852 29.84 -17.16 -9.50
N LEU A 853 28.77 -17.16 -8.72
CA LEU A 853 28.66 -17.86 -7.43
C LEU A 853 27.50 -18.85 -7.48
N ASP A 854 27.79 -20.14 -7.68
CA ASP A 854 26.79 -21.21 -7.80
C ASP A 854 26.80 -22.12 -6.55
N VAL A 855 25.66 -22.23 -5.86
CA VAL A 855 25.57 -22.85 -4.52
C VAL A 855 24.55 -23.97 -4.48
N ASN A 856 25.04 -25.20 -4.42
CA ASN A 856 24.23 -26.40 -4.59
C ASN A 856 24.23 -27.31 -3.35
N ARG A 857 23.47 -28.41 -3.40
CA ARG A 857 23.40 -29.39 -2.31
C ARG A 857 24.44 -30.48 -2.48
N TYR A 858 24.45 -31.13 -3.64
CA TYR A 858 25.42 -32.18 -3.98
C TYR A 858 26.30 -31.76 -5.18
N PHE A 859 27.39 -32.46 -5.42
CA PHE A 859 28.28 -32.15 -6.56
C PHE A 859 27.55 -32.32 -7.90
N GLU A 860 26.71 -33.35 -8.03
CA GLU A 860 25.86 -33.58 -9.21
C GLU A 860 24.68 -32.61 -9.37
N ASP A 861 24.47 -31.69 -8.42
CA ASP A 861 23.49 -30.60 -8.54
C ASP A 861 24.07 -29.36 -9.25
N ILE A 862 25.39 -29.28 -9.46
CA ILE A 862 26.06 -28.20 -10.20
C ILE A 862 25.81 -28.38 -11.70
N LEU A 863 24.62 -27.95 -12.15
CA LEU A 863 24.19 -28.11 -13.54
C LEU A 863 25.03 -27.24 -14.47
N CYS A 864 25.35 -27.73 -15.68
CA CYS A 864 26.20 -27.06 -16.68
C CYS A 864 27.66 -26.77 -16.27
N LYS A 865 28.18 -27.37 -15.18
CA LYS A 865 29.54 -27.17 -14.66
C LYS A 865 30.65 -27.18 -15.72
N ASP A 866 30.70 -28.22 -16.56
CA ASP A 866 31.77 -28.39 -17.56
C ASP A 866 31.81 -27.27 -18.60
N GLU A 867 30.67 -26.63 -18.88
CA GLU A 867 30.59 -25.45 -19.74
C GLU A 867 31.04 -24.19 -19.02
N ILE A 868 30.58 -23.98 -17.77
CA ILE A 868 30.95 -22.82 -16.96
C ILE A 868 32.48 -22.80 -16.74
N ASP A 869 33.06 -23.95 -16.40
CA ASP A 869 34.51 -24.14 -16.24
C ASP A 869 35.27 -24.03 -17.57
N ARG A 870 34.62 -24.28 -18.72
CA ARG A 870 35.21 -24.04 -20.04
C ARG A 870 35.24 -22.55 -20.35
N LEU A 871 34.09 -21.88 -20.26
CA LEU A 871 33.95 -20.43 -20.49
C LEU A 871 34.87 -19.62 -19.55
N ALA A 872 35.06 -20.07 -18.32
CA ALA A 872 36.00 -19.46 -17.38
C ALA A 872 37.46 -19.60 -17.81
N ARG A 873 37.92 -20.81 -18.18
CA ARG A 873 39.30 -21.05 -18.67
C ARG A 873 39.58 -20.42 -20.03
N GLU A 874 38.56 -20.22 -20.84
CA GLU A 874 38.65 -19.48 -22.11
C GLU A 874 38.73 -17.95 -21.89
N ASN A 875 38.41 -17.45 -20.69
CA ASN A 875 38.27 -16.02 -20.38
C ASN A 875 38.79 -15.66 -18.96
N GLU A 876 39.93 -16.22 -18.52
CA GLU A 876 40.39 -16.16 -17.12
C GLU A 876 40.58 -14.74 -16.55
N GLU A 877 40.87 -13.75 -17.39
CA GLU A 877 40.98 -12.34 -16.99
C GLU A 877 39.63 -11.66 -16.74
N LEU A 878 38.55 -12.20 -17.29
CA LEU A 878 37.20 -11.63 -17.27
C LEU A 878 36.23 -12.40 -16.37
N VAL A 879 36.34 -13.73 -16.28
CA VAL A 879 35.34 -14.60 -15.64
C VAL A 879 35.94 -15.31 -14.42
N LYS A 880 35.35 -15.08 -13.25
CA LYS A 880 35.72 -15.74 -11.99
C LYS A 880 34.56 -16.58 -11.50
N VAL A 881 34.76 -17.90 -11.41
CA VAL A 881 33.74 -18.85 -10.97
C VAL A 881 34.07 -19.38 -9.58
N GLN A 882 33.06 -19.46 -8.73
CA GLN A 882 33.13 -20.02 -7.39
C GLN A 882 31.91 -20.89 -7.11
N TYR A 883 32.15 -22.08 -6.59
CA TYR A 883 31.10 -23.01 -6.19
C TYR A 883 30.98 -23.09 -4.66
N SER A 884 29.81 -23.48 -4.15
CA SER A 884 29.67 -23.94 -2.77
C SER A 884 28.72 -25.14 -2.67
N LEU A 885 29.01 -26.05 -1.73
CA LEU A 885 28.21 -27.24 -1.46
C LEU A 885 27.66 -27.23 -0.03
N THR A 886 26.36 -27.45 0.10
CA THR A 886 25.61 -27.45 1.38
C THR A 886 25.36 -28.85 1.96
N GLY A 887 25.57 -29.91 1.17
CA GLY A 887 25.50 -31.30 1.62
C GLY A 887 26.70 -31.73 2.48
N LYS A 888 26.61 -32.91 3.09
CA LYS A 888 27.72 -33.51 3.85
C LYS A 888 28.70 -34.24 2.93
N ASP A 889 28.19 -34.72 1.80
CA ASP A 889 28.85 -35.61 0.85
C ASP A 889 29.68 -34.78 -0.17
N VAL A 890 30.63 -34.02 0.35
CA VAL A 890 31.52 -33.15 -0.45
C VAL A 890 32.74 -33.97 -0.93
N PRO A 891 33.11 -33.92 -2.23
CA PRO A 891 34.24 -34.69 -2.75
C PRO A 891 35.59 -34.42 -2.04
N ASP A 892 36.42 -35.47 -1.96
CA ASP A 892 37.82 -35.34 -1.56
C ASP A 892 38.55 -34.39 -2.53
N GLY A 893 39.33 -33.46 -1.98
CA GLY A 893 40.00 -32.43 -2.77
C GLY A 893 39.13 -31.23 -3.20
N TRP A 894 37.92 -31.05 -2.65
CA TRP A 894 37.10 -29.87 -2.95
C TRP A 894 37.75 -28.55 -2.48
N GLU A 895 38.26 -27.76 -3.43
CA GLU A 895 39.01 -26.51 -3.19
C GLU A 895 38.13 -25.27 -2.98
N TYR A 896 36.84 -25.33 -3.32
CA TYR A 896 35.91 -24.19 -3.23
C TYR A 896 35.21 -24.09 -1.86
N SER A 897 34.28 -23.15 -1.74
CA SER A 897 33.53 -22.87 -0.51
C SER A 897 32.65 -24.06 -0.07
N LYS A 898 32.28 -24.09 1.22
CA LYS A 898 31.37 -25.10 1.79
C LYS A 898 30.33 -24.39 2.67
N GLY A 899 29.10 -24.90 2.68
CA GLY A 899 27.96 -24.30 3.37
C GLY A 899 27.06 -23.45 2.45
N ARG A 900 26.06 -22.79 3.06
CA ARG A 900 25.17 -21.85 2.37
C ARG A 900 25.91 -20.54 2.05
N ILE A 901 25.33 -19.69 1.22
CA ILE A 901 25.86 -18.33 0.99
C ILE A 901 25.96 -17.60 2.33
N THR A 902 27.11 -16.99 2.59
CA THR A 902 27.37 -16.10 3.73
C THR A 902 27.91 -14.76 3.25
N VAL A 903 27.98 -13.76 4.14
CA VAL A 903 28.46 -12.42 3.78
C VAL A 903 29.91 -12.43 3.33
N GLU A 904 30.73 -13.29 3.95
CA GLU A 904 32.13 -13.50 3.60
C GLU A 904 32.27 -14.10 2.20
N MET A 905 31.36 -14.98 1.77
CA MET A 905 31.33 -15.46 0.39
C MET A 905 30.98 -14.34 -0.60
N LEU A 906 29.98 -13.51 -0.29
CA LEU A 906 29.61 -12.38 -1.16
C LEU A 906 30.76 -11.37 -1.29
N ILE A 907 31.36 -10.95 -0.17
CA ILE A 907 32.47 -9.99 -0.13
C ILE A 907 33.72 -10.52 -0.83
N LYS A 908 34.02 -11.82 -0.72
CA LYS A 908 35.20 -12.44 -1.33
C LYS A 908 35.03 -12.75 -2.82
N HIS A 909 33.82 -13.07 -3.27
CA HIS A 909 33.57 -13.72 -4.56
C HIS A 909 32.69 -12.94 -5.53
N LEU A 910 32.35 -11.68 -5.25
CA LEU A 910 31.55 -10.79 -6.13
C LEU A 910 32.23 -9.41 -6.28
N PRO A 911 31.84 -8.59 -7.27
CA PRO A 911 32.33 -7.22 -7.35
C PRO A 911 31.84 -6.37 -6.16
N SER A 912 32.71 -5.49 -5.65
CA SER A 912 32.36 -4.48 -4.66
C SER A 912 31.34 -3.47 -5.22
N PRO A 913 30.50 -2.81 -4.37
CA PRO A 913 29.58 -1.72 -4.76
C PRO A 913 30.13 -0.69 -5.77
N GLY A 914 29.27 -0.16 -6.64
CA GLY A 914 29.63 0.93 -7.56
C GLY A 914 28.61 1.23 -8.67
N LYS A 915 28.78 2.41 -9.27
CA LYS A 915 27.87 3.04 -10.26
C LYS A 915 27.55 2.21 -11.51
N GLU A 916 28.50 1.41 -11.98
CA GLU A 916 28.39 0.58 -13.19
C GLU A 916 28.35 -0.92 -12.86
N LYS A 917 27.82 -1.27 -11.69
CA LYS A 917 27.96 -2.63 -11.13
C LYS A 917 26.61 -3.24 -10.78
N VAL A 918 26.39 -4.45 -11.25
CA VAL A 918 25.11 -5.16 -11.17
C VAL A 918 25.31 -6.50 -10.47
N VAL A 919 24.32 -6.97 -9.71
CA VAL A 919 24.29 -8.33 -9.16
C VAL A 919 22.96 -8.99 -9.53
N CYS A 920 23.00 -9.98 -10.41
CA CYS A 920 21.83 -10.79 -10.79
C CYS A 920 21.75 -12.05 -9.92
N ILE A 921 20.54 -12.44 -9.52
CA ILE A 921 20.30 -13.57 -8.61
C ILE A 921 19.17 -14.45 -9.17
N CYS A 922 19.36 -15.77 -9.21
CA CYS A 922 18.31 -16.73 -9.55
C CYS A 922 18.50 -18.11 -8.89
N GLY A 923 17.53 -18.60 -8.12
CA GLY A 923 17.62 -19.94 -7.52
C GLY A 923 16.34 -20.38 -6.79
N PRO A 924 16.44 -21.36 -5.88
CA PRO A 924 15.35 -21.67 -4.95
C PRO A 924 15.10 -20.47 -4.03
N HIS A 925 13.84 -20.12 -3.81
CA HIS A 925 13.45 -18.91 -3.06
C HIS A 925 14.18 -18.72 -1.70
N PRO A 926 14.45 -19.76 -0.88
CA PRO A 926 15.23 -19.60 0.35
C PRO A 926 16.68 -19.16 0.14
N MET A 927 17.30 -19.41 -1.02
CA MET A 927 18.61 -18.85 -1.35
C MET A 927 18.49 -17.35 -1.65
N GLU A 928 17.54 -16.98 -2.50
CA GLU A 928 17.33 -15.59 -2.94
C GLU A 928 17.04 -14.67 -1.75
N GLN A 929 16.15 -15.11 -0.84
CA GLN A 929 15.89 -14.42 0.43
C GLN A 929 17.16 -14.25 1.27
N ASN A 930 18.01 -15.27 1.40
CA ASN A 930 19.25 -15.18 2.16
C ASN A 930 20.26 -14.21 1.55
N VAL A 931 20.35 -14.11 0.22
CA VAL A 931 21.22 -13.11 -0.43
C VAL A 931 20.67 -11.70 -0.22
N ILE A 932 19.37 -11.48 -0.41
CA ILE A 932 18.74 -10.16 -0.28
C ILE A 932 18.74 -9.67 1.18
N ALA A 933 18.66 -10.57 2.15
CA ALA A 933 18.76 -10.26 3.59
C ALA A 933 20.20 -10.01 4.08
N ILE A 934 21.20 -10.19 3.21
CA ILE A 934 22.60 -9.82 3.47
C ILE A 934 22.91 -8.54 2.67
N ASP A 935 22.90 -7.39 3.32
CA ASP A 935 23.38 -6.13 2.74
C ASP A 935 24.92 -6.11 2.71
N PRO A 936 25.56 -6.21 1.52
CA PRO A 936 27.02 -6.23 1.43
C PRO A 936 27.62 -4.82 1.52
N ALA A 937 26.83 -3.76 1.27
CA ALA A 937 27.29 -2.38 1.42
C ALA A 937 27.36 -1.98 2.89
N ALA A 938 26.32 -2.28 3.68
CA ALA A 938 26.35 -2.13 5.13
C ALA A 938 27.48 -2.95 5.77
N THR A 939 27.73 -4.18 5.27
CA THR A 939 28.79 -5.02 5.84
C THR A 939 30.20 -4.59 5.42
N LEU A 940 30.41 -4.11 4.18
CA LEU A 940 31.71 -3.58 3.74
C LEU A 940 32.12 -2.32 4.53
N LEU A 941 31.15 -1.51 4.99
CA LEU A 941 31.41 -0.38 5.90
C LEU A 941 31.84 -0.81 7.32
N SER A 942 31.70 -2.09 7.68
CA SER A 942 32.04 -2.62 9.02
C SER A 942 33.37 -3.38 9.10
N LEU A 943 34.01 -3.67 7.96
CA LEU A 943 35.31 -4.34 7.91
C LEU A 943 36.45 -3.29 7.97
N PRO A 944 37.45 -3.46 8.85
CA PRO A 944 38.57 -2.53 8.92
C PRO A 944 39.47 -2.65 7.68
N HIS A 945 39.70 -1.54 6.99
CA HIS A 945 40.68 -1.44 5.91
C HIS A 945 42.09 -1.84 6.42
N GLN A 946 42.58 -3.01 6.00
CA GLN A 946 44.01 -3.30 6.10
C GLN A 946 44.74 -2.57 4.96
N SER A 947 45.47 -1.52 5.33
CA SER A 947 46.33 -0.76 4.42
C SER A 947 47.51 -1.62 3.96
N GLY A 948 47.62 -1.86 2.66
CA GLY A 948 48.70 -2.65 2.05
C GLY A 948 49.50 -1.84 1.03
N SER A 949 50.54 -1.15 1.49
CA SER A 949 51.65 -0.66 0.68
C SER A 949 52.97 -1.05 1.38
N GLU A 950 54.07 -1.36 0.69
CA GLU A 950 54.32 -1.29 -0.75
C GLU A 950 55.43 -2.27 -1.19
N LEU A 951 55.60 -2.41 -2.51
CA LEU A 951 56.78 -2.95 -3.22
C LEU A 951 57.06 -4.46 -3.07
N GLY A 952 57.65 -5.04 -4.12
CA GLY A 952 57.90 -6.49 -4.24
C GLY A 952 59.28 -6.83 -4.77
N GLY A 953 59.56 -8.13 -4.89
CA GLY A 953 60.81 -8.66 -5.44
C GLY A 953 60.66 -10.11 -5.89
N TYR A 954 61.24 -10.45 -7.04
CA TYR A 954 61.27 -11.80 -7.58
C TYR A 954 62.23 -12.71 -6.78
N GLN A 955 61.79 -13.92 -6.38
CA GLN A 955 62.39 -15.22 -6.78
C GLN A 955 61.85 -16.42 -5.95
N HIS A 956 61.76 -17.58 -6.60
CA HIS A 956 61.61 -18.92 -5.99
C HIS A 956 63.00 -19.52 -5.68
N PRO A 957 63.11 -20.69 -5.00
CA PRO A 957 62.40 -21.18 -3.80
C PRO A 957 63.39 -21.77 -2.75
N HIS A 958 62.87 -22.34 -1.63
CA HIS A 958 63.34 -23.54 -0.89
C HIS A 958 63.32 -23.46 0.66
N SER A 959 62.68 -24.48 1.25
CA SER A 959 63.06 -25.26 2.46
C SER A 959 63.46 -24.64 3.82
N ALA A 960 62.79 -25.17 4.85
CA ALA A 960 63.35 -25.75 6.09
C ALA A 960 63.65 -24.89 7.35
N LEU A 961 63.02 -25.35 8.44
CA LEU A 961 63.56 -25.64 9.79
C LEU A 961 64.16 -24.53 10.70
N SER A 962 63.49 -24.41 11.86
CA SER A 962 64.05 -24.43 13.24
C SER A 962 64.91 -23.28 13.81
N THR A 963 64.30 -22.61 14.80
CA THR A 963 64.83 -22.31 16.16
C THR A 963 65.94 -21.27 16.41
N HIS A 964 65.88 -20.73 17.64
CA HIS A 964 66.92 -20.07 18.46
C HIS A 964 67.20 -18.54 18.33
N SER A 965 66.99 -17.88 19.48
CA SER A 965 67.60 -16.62 19.99
C SER A 965 69.12 -16.83 20.31
N PRO A 966 69.96 -15.86 20.79
CA PRO A 966 69.61 -14.62 21.53
C PRO A 966 70.56 -13.36 21.49
N SER A 967 70.13 -12.28 22.17
CA SER A 967 70.91 -11.38 23.09
C SER A 967 71.84 -10.20 22.63
N SER A 968 72.00 -9.25 23.58
CA SER A 968 73.10 -8.25 23.78
C SER A 968 72.99 -6.87 23.06
N ASN A 969 73.44 -5.70 23.60
CA ASN A 969 73.91 -5.35 24.96
C ASN A 969 74.01 -3.81 25.29
N ALA A 970 73.89 -3.44 26.58
CA ALA A 970 74.47 -2.26 27.30
C ALA A 970 74.02 -0.79 26.93
N CYS A 971 74.22 0.30 27.74
CA CYS A 971 74.83 0.51 29.08
C CYS A 971 74.43 1.84 29.80
N SER A 972 74.51 1.88 31.16
CA SER A 972 74.75 3.02 32.11
C SER A 972 73.79 4.26 32.16
N SER A 973 73.64 5.08 33.24
CA SER A 973 74.31 5.25 34.57
C SER A 973 73.35 5.76 35.71
N LEU A 974 73.86 6.24 36.87
CA LEU A 974 73.20 6.33 38.23
C LEU A 974 73.70 7.56 39.07
N PRO A 975 73.24 7.82 40.34
CA PRO A 975 71.97 7.61 41.05
C PRO A 975 71.34 8.99 41.47
N PRO A 976 71.21 9.53 42.73
CA PRO A 976 71.36 9.08 44.16
C PRO A 976 70.01 9.05 44.95
N SER A 977 69.99 9.34 46.28
CA SER A 977 68.80 9.38 47.17
C SER A 977 69.05 10.19 48.48
N PRO A 978 68.08 10.38 49.42
CA PRO A 978 67.83 9.38 50.50
C PRO A 978 66.36 9.21 50.98
N SER A 979 66.13 8.26 51.92
CA SER A 979 64.83 7.85 52.53
C SER A 979 64.66 8.39 53.99
N PRO A 980 63.73 7.93 54.92
CA PRO A 980 63.18 6.57 55.15
C PRO A 980 61.71 6.43 55.71
N ALA A 981 61.35 5.18 56.03
CA ALA A 981 60.41 4.69 57.06
C ALA A 981 58.98 4.21 56.68
N THR A 982 58.70 2.98 57.10
CA THR A 982 57.45 2.16 57.12
C THR A 982 57.06 1.88 58.61
N PRO A 983 56.00 1.13 59.04
CA PRO A 983 55.41 -0.07 58.39
C PRO A 983 53.91 -0.44 58.65
N GLN A 984 53.53 -1.62 58.13
CA GLN A 984 52.38 -2.51 58.47
C GLN A 984 50.94 -2.11 58.07
N THR A 985 49.95 -3.02 57.85
CA THR A 985 49.85 -4.35 57.18
C THR A 985 48.34 -4.65 56.99
N ILE A 986 47.96 -5.53 56.04
CA ILE A 986 46.66 -6.25 55.84
C ILE A 986 45.82 -5.76 54.63
N VAL A 987 45.12 -6.73 54.01
CA VAL A 987 44.86 -6.97 52.56
C VAL A 987 43.70 -7.99 52.47
N PRO A 988 42.86 -8.14 51.39
CA PRO A 988 42.73 -7.41 50.11
C PRO A 988 41.29 -6.93 49.71
N ALA A 989 41.19 -6.17 48.60
CA ALA A 989 40.20 -6.24 47.49
C ALA A 989 38.66 -6.13 47.74
N SER A 990 37.83 -5.59 46.82
CA SER A 990 38.00 -4.79 45.57
C SER A 990 36.60 -4.42 45.01
N LEU A 991 36.34 -3.34 44.28
CA LEU A 991 37.12 -2.14 43.96
C LEU A 991 36.15 -0.95 43.69
N GLN A 992 36.65 0.24 44.02
CA GLN A 992 36.05 1.59 44.16
C GLN A 992 35.36 2.17 42.89
N HIS A 993 34.42 3.13 42.95
CA HIS A 993 34.50 4.54 43.46
C HIS A 993 35.58 5.39 42.71
N GLU A 994 35.43 6.69 42.37
CA GLU A 994 34.28 7.63 42.41
C GLU A 994 34.60 8.89 41.55
N ASN A 995 33.80 9.97 41.67
CA ASN A 995 33.90 11.28 40.99
C ASN A 995 35.30 11.95 40.95
N THR A 996 35.63 12.66 39.85
CA THR A 996 35.98 14.12 39.80
C THR A 996 36.43 14.61 38.39
N SER A 997 36.72 15.90 38.22
CA SER A 997 37.09 16.64 36.98
C SER A 997 38.45 17.40 37.19
N PRO A 998 39.03 18.25 36.29
CA PRO A 998 38.79 18.58 34.86
C PRO A 998 40.08 18.75 33.97
N HIS A 999 39.91 19.18 32.69
CA HIS A 999 40.85 19.91 31.77
C HIS A 999 42.03 19.20 31.02
N ALA A 1000 42.65 19.91 30.05
CA ALA A 1000 43.58 19.44 28.97
C ALA A 1000 45.05 19.96 29.17
N PRO A 1001 45.85 20.62 28.26
CA PRO A 1001 45.77 21.06 26.82
C PRO A 1001 47.09 20.87 25.94
N TYR A 1002 47.30 21.67 24.86
CA TYR A 1002 48.48 21.84 23.91
C TYR A 1002 48.60 20.87 22.68
N LEU A 1003 48.59 21.30 21.38
CA LEU A 1003 49.46 22.15 20.49
C LEU A 1003 50.61 21.34 19.79
N HIS A 1004 51.08 21.56 18.54
CA HIS A 1004 51.16 22.76 17.66
C HIS A 1004 51.06 22.46 16.13
N THR A 1005 51.45 23.41 15.25
CA THR A 1005 51.11 23.58 13.80
C THR A 1005 52.34 23.75 12.86
N TYR A 1006 52.23 23.52 11.53
CA TYR A 1006 53.13 24.13 10.51
C TYR A 1006 52.51 24.30 9.08
N HIS A 1007 53.18 25.07 8.20
CA HIS A 1007 52.74 25.59 6.87
C HIS A 1007 53.62 25.13 5.67
N GLY A 1008 53.13 25.25 4.41
CA GLY A 1008 53.98 25.60 3.24
C GLY A 1008 53.49 25.25 1.81
N MET A 1009 53.30 26.28 0.95
CA MET A 1009 53.45 26.44 -0.53
C MET A 1009 53.64 25.22 -1.49
N GLY A 1010 53.26 25.22 -2.80
CA GLY A 1010 52.62 26.19 -3.71
C GLY A 1010 52.94 25.93 -5.21
N SER A 1011 52.19 26.51 -6.17
CA SER A 1011 52.30 26.41 -7.67
C SER A 1011 51.84 25.08 -8.35
N SER A 1012 51.29 25.01 -9.58
CA SER A 1012 50.65 26.01 -10.49
C SER A 1012 50.00 25.36 -11.74
N LEU A 1013 48.87 25.91 -12.26
CA LEU A 1013 48.32 25.78 -13.65
C LEU A 1013 47.87 24.34 -14.09
N ASP A 1014 46.77 24.05 -14.81
CA ASP A 1014 45.78 24.82 -15.60
C ASP A 1014 44.39 24.12 -15.61
N ASP A 1015 43.36 24.82 -16.12
CA ASP A 1015 42.07 24.38 -16.71
C ASP A 1015 41.21 23.21 -16.14
N GLY A 1016 39.98 23.56 -15.71
CA GLY A 1016 38.76 22.83 -16.14
C GLY A 1016 37.87 22.15 -15.09
N PHE A 1017 36.56 22.20 -15.35
CA PHE A 1017 35.44 21.46 -14.73
C PHE A 1017 35.07 21.72 -13.26
N THR A 1018 33.76 21.94 -13.02
CA THR A 1018 33.16 22.17 -11.69
C THR A 1018 32.36 20.97 -11.19
N LEU A 1019 32.89 20.32 -10.14
CA LEU A 1019 32.17 19.59 -9.08
C LEU A 1019 30.89 18.82 -9.46
N ALA A 1020 31.08 17.52 -9.71
CA ALA A 1020 30.08 16.48 -9.46
C ALA A 1020 30.74 15.32 -8.69
N GLU A 1021 29.90 14.45 -8.11
CA GLU A 1021 30.24 13.13 -7.51
C GLU A 1021 31.07 13.11 -6.20
N ALA A 1022 30.42 12.66 -5.10
CA ALA A 1022 31.09 12.11 -3.90
C ALA A 1022 30.13 11.31 -2.98
N TYR A 1023 29.38 10.34 -3.53
CA TYR A 1023 28.69 9.31 -2.73
C TYR A 1023 28.96 7.93 -3.33
N PRO A 1024 29.28 6.89 -2.51
CA PRO A 1024 29.43 5.52 -3.01
C PRO A 1024 28.07 4.95 -3.40
N LEU A 1025 27.84 4.82 -4.70
CA LEU A 1025 26.58 4.28 -5.24
C LEU A 1025 26.46 2.78 -4.96
N LEU A 1026 25.30 2.37 -4.46
CA LEU A 1026 24.94 0.97 -4.22
C LEU A 1026 24.98 0.17 -5.54
N PRO A 1027 25.36 -1.12 -5.53
CA PRO A 1027 25.27 -1.96 -6.72
C PRO A 1027 23.81 -2.28 -7.01
N LEU A 1028 23.45 -2.42 -8.28
CA LEU A 1028 22.07 -2.68 -8.67
C LEU A 1028 21.74 -4.18 -8.53
N TYR A 1029 20.90 -4.54 -7.56
CA TYR A 1029 20.42 -5.91 -7.39
C TYR A 1029 19.27 -6.21 -8.35
N VAL A 1030 19.50 -7.12 -9.29
CA VAL A 1030 18.52 -7.58 -10.29
C VAL A 1030 18.00 -8.95 -9.87
N SER A 1031 16.78 -8.96 -9.31
CA SER A 1031 16.01 -10.18 -9.06
C SER A 1031 14.76 -10.15 -9.93
N ASP A 1032 14.86 -10.72 -11.13
CA ASP A 1032 13.69 -11.12 -11.92
C ASP A 1032 13.07 -12.38 -11.27
N LYS A 1033 11.74 -12.45 -11.16
CA LYS A 1033 11.04 -13.56 -10.50
C LYS A 1033 11.02 -14.83 -11.37
N PHE A 1034 12.15 -15.53 -11.46
CA PHE A 1034 12.30 -16.71 -12.32
C PHE A 1034 11.49 -17.94 -11.86
N THR A 1035 11.02 -18.00 -10.60
CA THR A 1035 10.08 -19.06 -10.15
C THR A 1035 8.98 -18.54 -9.21
N VAL A 1036 7.84 -19.25 -9.20
CA VAL A 1036 6.70 -19.09 -8.29
C VAL A 1036 6.22 -20.50 -7.87
N ASP A 1037 5.63 -20.63 -6.67
CA ASP A 1037 5.33 -21.88 -5.96
C ASP A 1037 3.83 -22.24 -5.86
N TYR A 1038 3.50 -23.36 -5.18
CA TYR A 1038 2.26 -24.14 -5.30
C TYR A 1038 1.40 -24.23 -4.00
N PRO A 1039 0.05 -24.28 -4.11
CA PRO A 1039 -0.88 -24.58 -3.00
C PRO A 1039 -1.61 -25.96 -3.13
N ASN A 1040 -1.89 -26.68 -2.02
CA ASN A 1040 -2.36 -28.09 -2.02
C ASN A 1040 -3.79 -28.38 -1.48
N ASP A 1041 -4.41 -29.50 -1.96
CA ASP A 1041 -5.65 -30.16 -1.45
C ASP A 1041 -5.35 -31.03 -0.19
N ILE A 1042 -6.17 -31.91 0.45
CA ILE A 1042 -7.54 -32.53 0.35
C ILE A 1042 -7.92 -33.01 1.81
N PHE A 1043 -9.12 -33.50 2.21
CA PHE A 1043 -10.34 -34.00 1.54
C PHE A 1043 -11.58 -33.87 2.47
N GLU A 1044 -12.78 -34.23 1.99
CA GLU A 1044 -14.06 -34.12 2.70
C GLU A 1044 -14.41 -35.31 3.62
N PHE A 1045 -15.49 -35.20 4.40
CA PHE A 1045 -16.49 -36.28 4.46
C PHE A 1045 -17.96 -35.80 4.45
N ASN A 1046 -18.86 -36.75 4.18
CA ASN A 1046 -20.18 -36.60 3.55
C ASN A 1046 -21.17 -37.66 4.09
N TRP A 1047 -22.50 -37.43 3.99
CA TRP A 1047 -23.56 -38.47 4.02
C TRP A 1047 -24.85 -37.95 3.34
N SER A 1048 -25.72 -38.87 2.89
CA SER A 1048 -26.52 -38.67 1.66
C SER A 1048 -27.94 -39.27 1.67
N GLU A 1049 -28.74 -38.87 0.66
CA GLU A 1049 -29.98 -39.48 0.13
C GLU A 1049 -31.29 -39.50 0.97
N ALA A 1050 -32.40 -38.97 0.38
CA ALA A 1050 -33.55 -39.79 -0.05
C ALA A 1050 -34.72 -38.99 -0.73
N SER A 1051 -34.91 -39.23 -2.04
CA SER A 1051 -36.16 -39.27 -2.84
C SER A 1051 -37.49 -38.52 -2.48
N LYS A 1052 -37.88 -37.57 -3.36
CA LYS A 1052 -39.20 -37.34 -4.04
C LYS A 1052 -40.57 -37.37 -3.30
N ASP A 1053 -41.45 -36.38 -3.57
CA ASP A 1053 -42.53 -36.45 -4.61
C ASP A 1053 -43.28 -35.09 -4.79
N LEU A 1054 -44.41 -35.01 -5.55
CA LEU A 1054 -44.91 -33.80 -6.25
C LEU A 1054 -46.16 -33.04 -5.67
N HIS A 1055 -46.32 -31.79 -6.16
CA HIS A 1055 -47.56 -31.02 -6.51
C HIS A 1055 -48.02 -29.77 -5.69
N ASP A 1056 -48.61 -28.84 -6.46
CA ASP A 1056 -49.05 -27.44 -6.20
C ASP A 1056 -50.53 -27.31 -5.67
N PRO A 1057 -51.18 -26.12 -5.58
CA PRO A 1057 -50.84 -24.87 -4.84
C PRO A 1057 -52.02 -24.19 -4.05
N GLU A 1058 -51.71 -23.31 -3.07
CA GLU A 1058 -52.46 -22.08 -2.60
C GLU A 1058 -53.99 -22.10 -2.24
N PRO A 1059 -54.63 -21.03 -1.67
CA PRO A 1059 -54.18 -19.94 -0.76
C PRO A 1059 -55.10 -19.59 0.48
N LEU A 1060 -54.48 -19.14 1.59
CA LEU A 1060 -54.78 -18.05 2.56
C LEU A 1060 -56.20 -17.64 3.12
N LEU A 1061 -56.22 -17.43 4.48
CA LEU A 1061 -56.96 -16.40 5.31
C LEU A 1061 -58.48 -16.57 5.67
N PRO A 1062 -59.10 -15.89 6.70
CA PRO A 1062 -58.58 -15.20 7.93
C PRO A 1062 -59.47 -15.21 9.26
N ILE A 1063 -58.85 -15.35 10.47
CA ILE A 1063 -59.03 -14.47 11.72
C ILE A 1063 -60.46 -14.46 12.44
N PRO A 1064 -60.79 -13.88 13.67
CA PRO A 1064 -60.06 -13.30 14.84
C PRO A 1064 -60.15 -14.02 16.26
N PRO A 1065 -60.99 -13.68 17.32
CA PRO A 1065 -60.49 -13.61 18.73
C PRO A 1065 -61.36 -14.07 19.96
N LEU A 1066 -60.77 -14.26 21.16
CA LEU A 1066 -61.34 -13.97 22.53
C LEU A 1066 -60.31 -14.25 23.66
N ALA A 1067 -60.58 -13.86 24.93
CA ALA A 1067 -59.68 -14.07 26.08
C ALA A 1067 -60.42 -14.08 27.45
N ASP A 1068 -59.89 -14.82 28.47
CA ASP A 1068 -59.67 -14.29 29.84
C ASP A 1068 -58.81 -15.21 30.78
N THR A 1069 -58.28 -14.62 31.86
CA THR A 1069 -57.56 -15.13 33.07
C THR A 1069 -57.05 -16.60 33.19
N ARG A 1070 -55.72 -16.76 33.41
CA ARG A 1070 -55.05 -17.33 34.64
C ARG A 1070 -53.56 -17.68 34.43
N SER A 1071 -52.74 -17.48 35.45
CA SER A 1071 -51.39 -18.08 35.71
C SER A 1071 -50.69 -18.81 34.53
N PRO A 1072 -49.84 -18.16 33.70
CA PRO A 1072 -49.69 -18.57 32.28
C PRO A 1072 -48.27 -18.76 31.69
N SER A 1073 -48.16 -19.77 30.81
CA SER A 1073 -47.54 -19.82 29.44
C SER A 1073 -46.09 -19.36 29.10
N PRO A 1074 -45.51 -19.79 27.94
CA PRO A 1074 -44.08 -19.64 27.57
C PRO A 1074 -43.81 -19.05 26.14
N ILE A 1075 -42.62 -19.33 25.57
CA ILE A 1075 -42.24 -19.33 24.11
C ILE A 1075 -41.71 -18.02 23.48
N GLN A 1076 -41.10 -18.17 22.29
CA GLN A 1076 -40.24 -17.25 21.51
C GLN A 1076 -40.99 -16.28 20.55
N SER A 1077 -40.28 -15.23 20.12
CA SER A 1077 -40.33 -14.55 18.79
C SER A 1077 -41.63 -13.90 18.21
N SER A 1078 -41.65 -12.54 18.22
CA SER A 1078 -41.98 -11.58 17.12
C SER A 1078 -43.26 -11.64 16.24
N LEU A 1079 -44.04 -10.52 16.15
CA LEU A 1079 -44.42 -9.77 14.90
C LEU A 1079 -45.43 -8.57 15.13
N TRP A 1080 -46.16 -8.07 14.09
CA TRP A 1080 -46.61 -6.66 13.91
C TRP A 1080 -48.13 -6.40 13.60
N SER A 1081 -48.70 -5.32 14.17
CA SER A 1081 -49.77 -4.42 13.59
C SER A 1081 -51.22 -4.99 13.37
N SER A 1082 -52.32 -4.25 13.07
CA SER A 1082 -52.56 -2.81 12.72
C SER A 1082 -54.03 -2.33 12.89
N ARG A 1083 -54.27 -1.00 13.04
CA ARG A 1083 -55.47 -0.17 12.64
C ARG A 1083 -56.87 -0.50 13.26
N HIS A 1084 -57.95 0.31 13.21
CA HIS A 1084 -58.34 1.60 12.55
C HIS A 1084 -59.42 2.35 13.39
N CYS A 1085 -59.50 3.69 13.39
CA CYS A 1085 -60.64 4.55 12.96
C CYS A 1085 -60.43 6.05 13.33
N SER A 1086 -61.40 6.94 13.06
CA SER A 1086 -61.21 8.42 13.02
C SER A 1086 -62.29 9.24 13.74
N THR A 1087 -61.96 10.48 14.19
CA THR A 1087 -62.59 11.75 13.71
C THR A 1087 -62.18 13.05 14.47
N SER A 1088 -61.62 14.01 13.71
CA SER A 1088 -61.93 15.46 13.74
C SER A 1088 -61.59 16.43 14.93
N THR A 1089 -61.33 17.68 14.53
CA THR A 1089 -61.50 18.99 15.23
C THR A 1089 -60.46 19.58 16.22
N ARG A 1090 -59.92 20.75 15.78
CA ARG A 1090 -59.73 22.04 16.48
C ARG A 1090 -58.70 22.23 17.63
N THR A 1091 -57.57 22.85 17.23
CA THR A 1091 -57.02 24.16 17.71
C THR A 1091 -56.90 24.48 19.22
N GLN A 1092 -55.65 24.70 19.68
CA GLN A 1092 -55.08 25.96 20.26
C GLN A 1092 -53.64 25.71 20.77
N ARG A 1093 -52.82 26.69 21.22
CA ARG A 1093 -52.20 27.86 20.54
C ARG A 1093 -51.13 28.48 21.49
N TYR A 1094 -49.90 28.76 21.01
CA TYR A 1094 -48.75 29.40 21.75
C TYR A 1094 -48.14 28.55 22.92
N SER A 1095 -46.84 28.56 23.30
CA SER A 1095 -45.67 29.49 23.14
C SER A 1095 -45.63 30.66 24.17
N PRO A 1096 -44.48 31.25 24.63
CA PRO A 1096 -43.05 31.02 24.27
C PRO A 1096 -42.02 30.95 25.45
N TYR A 1097 -40.75 30.68 25.09
CA TYR A 1097 -39.42 31.12 25.61
C TYR A 1097 -39.12 31.68 27.04
N ALA A 1098 -37.88 31.36 27.46
CA ALA A 1098 -36.82 32.24 28.05
C ALA A 1098 -36.40 32.14 29.54
N ARG A 1099 -35.08 31.86 29.68
CA ARG A 1099 -34.10 32.03 30.77
C ARG A 1099 -34.33 33.14 31.82
N ALA A 1100 -33.80 32.89 33.01
CA ALA A 1100 -33.14 33.90 33.86
C ALA A 1100 -31.80 33.36 34.39
N VAL A 1101 -30.87 34.25 34.74
CA VAL A 1101 -29.53 33.95 35.30
C VAL A 1101 -29.34 34.74 36.59
N THR A 1102 -28.77 34.14 37.64
CA THR A 1102 -28.27 34.85 38.83
C THR A 1102 -27.03 34.17 39.40
N THR A 1103 -26.12 34.99 39.95
CA THR A 1103 -24.83 34.62 40.55
C THR A 1103 -24.88 34.65 42.08
N ALA A 1104 -24.19 33.73 42.77
CA ALA A 1104 -23.83 33.85 44.18
C ALA A 1104 -22.75 32.84 44.63
N ALA A 1105 -21.91 33.27 45.57
CA ALA A 1105 -21.01 32.49 46.45
C ALA A 1105 -20.65 33.39 47.67
N PRO A 1106 -19.95 32.95 48.74
CA PRO A 1106 -19.49 31.60 49.13
C PRO A 1106 -19.93 31.24 50.59
N SER A 1107 -19.09 30.49 51.33
CA SER A 1107 -19.08 30.24 52.82
C SER A 1107 -19.88 29.04 53.37
N ARG A 1108 -19.59 28.47 54.57
CA ARG A 1108 -18.31 28.04 55.22
C ARG A 1108 -18.60 27.18 56.50
N GLU A 1109 -17.96 26.02 56.64
CA GLU A 1109 -17.41 25.40 57.90
C GLU A 1109 -18.25 24.89 59.13
N ILE A 1110 -17.71 23.82 59.76
CA ILE A 1110 -17.67 23.44 61.23
C ILE A 1110 -18.57 22.32 61.85
N CYS A 1111 -17.94 21.13 62.02
CA CYS A 1111 -17.81 20.15 63.15
C CYS A 1111 -18.94 19.54 64.05
N GLY A 1112 -18.77 18.22 64.34
CA GLY A 1112 -19.15 17.45 65.56
C GLY A 1112 -19.11 15.92 65.30
N ARG A 1113 -18.18 15.07 65.80
CA ARG A 1113 -17.98 14.45 67.15
C ARG A 1113 -19.18 13.62 67.68
N SER A 1114 -19.06 12.43 68.30
CA SER A 1114 -18.00 11.38 68.45
C SER A 1114 -18.58 10.12 69.18
N ASN A 1115 -17.77 9.08 69.52
CA ASN A 1115 -18.05 7.94 70.47
C ASN A 1115 -19.01 6.80 69.96
N ASP A 1116 -19.03 5.51 70.41
CA ASP A 1116 -18.20 4.71 71.36
C ASP A 1116 -18.38 3.14 71.27
N ILE A 1117 -17.31 2.37 71.60
CA ILE A 1117 -17.19 1.15 72.50
C ILE A 1117 -17.75 -0.31 72.17
N THR A 1118 -16.81 -1.30 72.17
CA THR A 1118 -16.77 -2.79 72.52
C THR A 1118 -18.02 -3.71 72.63
N ALA A 1119 -18.02 -5.08 72.60
CA ALA A 1119 -17.19 -6.24 72.14
C ALA A 1119 -18.00 -7.58 72.51
N THR A 1120 -17.60 -8.87 72.64
CA THR A 1120 -16.36 -9.73 72.62
C THR A 1120 -16.71 -11.26 72.55
N LEU A 1121 -15.73 -12.16 72.27
CA LEU A 1121 -15.66 -13.65 72.54
C LEU A 1121 -16.59 -14.66 71.77
N GLY A 1122 -16.19 -15.91 71.44
CA GLY A 1122 -14.88 -16.60 71.48
C GLY A 1122 -14.87 -18.14 71.19
N ALA A 1123 -13.71 -18.71 70.80
CA ALA A 1123 -13.32 -20.14 70.58
C ALA A 1123 -13.92 -20.93 69.37
N GLY A 1124 -13.22 -21.91 68.74
CA GLY A 1124 -11.79 -22.28 68.80
C GLY A 1124 -11.35 -23.57 68.01
N ILE A 1125 -10.24 -23.48 67.26
CA ILE A 1125 -9.23 -24.49 66.79
C ILE A 1125 -9.68 -25.85 66.17
N VAL A 1126 -9.29 -26.10 64.90
CA VAL A 1126 -8.49 -27.25 64.34
C VAL A 1126 -8.38 -27.11 62.79
N SER A 1127 -7.36 -27.72 62.16
CA SER A 1127 -7.03 -27.66 60.72
C SER A 1127 -7.81 -28.69 59.86
N ASP A 1128 -7.89 -28.61 58.53
CA ASP A 1128 -6.82 -28.90 57.55
C ASP A 1128 -7.03 -28.23 56.15
N SER A 1129 -6.10 -28.50 55.22
CA SER A 1129 -5.92 -27.87 53.90
C SER A 1129 -7.05 -28.05 52.88
N LEU A 1130 -7.27 -27.03 52.02
CA LEU A 1130 -7.14 -27.16 50.56
C LEU A 1130 -7.11 -25.79 49.84
N ASP A 1131 -6.82 -25.84 48.53
CA ASP A 1131 -6.37 -24.78 47.61
C ASP A 1131 -7.16 -23.45 47.46
N TYR A 1132 -6.42 -22.50 46.86
CA TYR A 1132 -6.83 -21.55 45.81
C TYR A 1132 -7.18 -20.07 46.12
N GLN A 1133 -6.60 -19.21 45.28
CA GLN A 1133 -7.04 -17.90 44.78
C GLN A 1133 -6.91 -16.56 45.59
N GLN A 1134 -6.13 -15.66 44.96
CA GLN A 1134 -6.48 -14.29 44.54
C GLN A 1134 -6.57 -13.09 45.54
N SER A 1135 -5.53 -12.24 45.41
CA SER A 1135 -5.59 -10.85 44.90
C SER A 1135 -5.99 -9.62 45.76
N THR A 1136 -5.18 -8.57 45.57
CA THR A 1136 -5.51 -7.13 45.48
C THR A 1136 -5.96 -6.33 46.72
N SER A 1137 -5.02 -5.53 47.26
CA SER A 1137 -4.97 -4.04 47.19
C SER A 1137 -6.28 -3.21 47.09
N ALA A 1138 -6.39 -2.00 47.65
CA ALA A 1138 -5.56 -1.20 48.57
C ALA A 1138 -6.32 0.13 48.92
N PRO A 1139 -5.82 0.98 49.84
CA PRO A 1139 -6.39 2.32 50.08
C PRO A 1139 -5.43 3.52 49.85
N ASN A 1140 -5.84 4.41 48.93
CA ASN A 1140 -5.87 5.88 48.98
C ASN A 1140 -4.79 6.79 49.68
N PHE A 1141 -4.21 7.68 48.84
CA PHE A 1141 -4.11 9.16 48.96
C PHE A 1141 -3.13 9.94 49.92
N TYR A 1142 -2.20 10.72 49.30
CA TYR A 1142 -1.81 12.15 49.55
C TYR A 1142 -1.24 12.60 50.94
N PRO A 1143 -0.69 13.84 51.16
CA PRO A 1143 0.07 14.84 50.33
C PRO A 1143 1.43 15.23 51.03
N PRO A 1144 1.85 16.48 51.45
CA PRO A 1144 1.83 17.87 50.88
C PRO A 1144 3.16 18.73 50.99
N LEU A 1145 3.25 19.86 50.22
CA LEU A 1145 3.94 21.18 50.50
C LEU A 1145 5.49 21.27 50.63
N GLY A 1146 6.21 22.39 50.35
CA GLY A 1146 5.92 23.78 49.85
C GLY A 1146 7.24 24.48 49.36
N GLU A 1147 7.30 25.50 48.47
CA GLU A 1147 7.06 26.98 48.64
C GLU A 1147 8.22 27.76 49.34
N THR A 1148 8.73 28.96 48.94
CA THR A 1148 8.56 30.00 47.86
C THR A 1148 9.97 30.58 47.42
N GLU A 1149 10.40 31.85 47.11
CA GLU A 1149 9.83 33.24 47.03
C GLU A 1149 10.73 34.34 46.30
N ILE A 1150 10.22 34.99 45.23
CA ILE A 1150 10.27 36.46 44.84
C ILE A 1150 11.64 37.22 44.51
N THR A 1151 11.53 38.43 43.91
CA THR A 1151 12.54 39.33 43.21
C THR A 1151 12.97 40.57 44.06
N PRO A 1152 13.66 41.71 43.62
CA PRO A 1152 14.23 42.17 42.31
C PRO A 1152 15.58 43.05 42.35
N TYR A 1153 15.92 43.75 41.22
CA TYR A 1153 16.62 45.09 41.07
C TYR A 1153 18.17 45.32 41.04
N ILE A 1154 18.71 45.59 39.82
CA ILE A 1154 19.50 46.76 39.31
C ILE A 1154 20.84 47.31 39.96
N ARG A 1155 21.79 47.70 39.06
CA ARG A 1155 23.02 48.59 39.17
C ARG A 1155 24.33 48.03 39.81
N SER A 1156 25.55 48.53 39.52
CA SER A 1156 26.20 49.14 38.32
C SER A 1156 27.67 49.56 38.59
N GLU A 1157 28.47 49.81 37.52
CA GLU A 1157 29.76 50.57 37.50
C GLU A 1157 30.99 49.91 38.17
N GLN A 1158 32.26 50.21 37.86
CA GLN A 1158 33.02 50.80 36.72
C GLN A 1158 34.48 50.24 36.85
N ILE A 1159 35.47 50.42 35.94
CA ILE A 1159 36.36 51.60 35.79
C ILE A 1159 37.45 51.27 34.72
N GLN A 1160 37.64 52.15 33.72
CA GLN A 1160 38.88 52.62 33.02
C GLN A 1160 39.96 51.65 32.46
N ASN A 1161 40.82 52.00 31.48
CA ASN A 1161 40.89 52.99 30.36
C ASN A 1161 42.15 52.69 29.48
N HIS A 1162 42.32 53.41 28.35
CA HIS A 1162 43.55 53.54 27.51
C HIS A 1162 43.96 52.25 26.73
N GLU A 1163 44.62 52.25 25.56
CA GLU A 1163 45.05 53.23 24.52
C GLU A 1163 45.43 52.40 23.26
N ASP A 1164 45.71 52.88 22.03
CA ASP A 1164 45.16 53.93 21.13
C ASP A 1164 45.84 53.72 19.73
N HIS A 1165 45.42 54.46 18.69
CA HIS A 1165 46.07 54.69 17.38
C HIS A 1165 46.11 53.50 16.38
N SER A 1166 45.47 53.63 15.19
CA SER A 1166 46.03 54.10 13.88
C SER A 1166 46.99 53.10 13.19
N SER A 1167 47.07 52.91 11.87
CA SER A 1167 46.51 53.53 10.64
C SER A 1167 46.58 52.47 9.49
N GLY A 1168 46.15 52.63 8.22
CA GLY A 1168 45.61 53.74 7.42
C GLY A 1168 45.60 53.37 5.91
N PHE A 1169 45.32 54.36 5.03
CA PHE A 1169 45.39 54.32 3.54
C PHE A 1169 44.29 53.61 2.73
N ALA A 1170 44.10 54.10 1.49
CA ALA A 1170 43.00 53.77 0.57
C ALA A 1170 43.44 53.81 -0.94
N PRO A 1171 42.80 54.54 -1.90
CA PRO A 1171 41.92 53.91 -2.91
C PRO A 1171 42.21 54.19 -4.40
N VAL A 1172 41.63 53.37 -5.29
CA VAL A 1172 41.45 53.57 -6.77
C VAL A 1172 40.15 52.80 -7.13
N GLU A 1173 39.03 53.32 -7.64
CA GLU A 1173 38.65 54.32 -8.69
C GLU A 1173 38.94 53.84 -10.14
N ARG A 1174 37.94 53.38 -10.93
CA ARG A 1174 37.09 54.21 -11.85
C ARG A 1174 35.98 53.33 -12.51
N LYS A 1175 34.74 53.82 -12.70
CA LYS A 1175 34.16 54.64 -13.82
C LYS A 1175 34.27 53.94 -15.20
N ILE A 1176 33.33 54.02 -16.15
CA ILE A 1176 32.12 54.87 -16.36
C ILE A 1176 31.18 54.11 -17.36
N ASN A 1177 29.85 54.29 -17.50
CA ASN A 1177 28.83 55.10 -16.80
C ASN A 1177 27.55 54.20 -16.61
N ASP A 1178 26.26 54.48 -16.85
CA ASP A 1178 25.44 55.65 -17.26
C ASP A 1178 23.97 55.53 -16.72
N ASN A 1179 23.01 56.30 -17.25
CA ASN A 1179 21.58 56.39 -16.84
C ASN A 1179 20.70 56.76 -18.09
N PRO A 1180 19.44 57.30 -18.05
CA PRO A 1180 18.56 57.73 -16.94
C PRO A 1180 17.10 57.17 -16.96
N GLY A 1181 16.33 57.40 -15.88
CA GLY A 1181 14.87 57.15 -15.85
C GLY A 1181 14.17 57.31 -14.49
N THR A 1182 14.00 58.55 -13.99
CA THR A 1182 13.29 58.87 -12.72
C THR A 1182 11.75 58.96 -12.92
N THR A 1183 10.84 59.10 -11.93
CA THR A 1183 10.92 59.82 -10.64
C THR A 1183 9.74 59.52 -9.69
N THR A 1184 9.97 59.50 -8.35
CA THR A 1184 9.02 59.86 -7.24
C THR A 1184 7.66 59.12 -7.04
N ALA A 1185 7.08 59.00 -5.83
CA ALA A 1185 7.58 59.06 -4.44
C ALA A 1185 6.48 58.68 -3.41
N ARG A 1186 6.90 58.23 -2.21
CA ARG A 1186 6.16 58.23 -0.92
C ARG A 1186 4.69 57.74 -0.91
N ARG A 1187 4.45 56.60 -0.26
CA ARG A 1187 4.25 56.62 1.21
C ARG A 1187 4.73 55.32 1.83
#